data_AF-A0ABD6APH1-F1
#
_entry.id   AF-A0ABD6APH1-F1
#
_cell.length_a   1.000
_cell.length_b   1.000
_cell.length_c   1.000
_cell.angle_alpha   90.00
_cell.angle_beta   90.00
_cell.angle_gamma   90.00
#
_symmetry.space_group_name_H-M   'P 1'
#
loop_
_entity.id
_entity.type
_entity.pdbx_description
1 polymer ?
#
loop_
_entity_poly.entity_id
_entity_poly.type
_entity_poly.pdbx_seq_one_letter_code
_entity_poly.pdbx_strand_id
1 'polypeptide(L)'
;MTTTRKQASAIIWSALIITAMIGGYVAVGGAAAADHSVNSVHADVDPSALEGDGTEANPYQITNVSELQAMEDDLDAYYELTSDIDASNTAEWNNGSGFDPVGEFTGTLHGNGYNITGLTIDRADEFGVGLFSRTDRATVTAVSLINVTVTGRDRVGALIGGNDGGTVQNVTARGSVSGTDRVGGLIGTNRPGSVVNNSYATTTVTGAGQDIGGLVGTNGRESVIDSSYATGAVTGDDTDVGGLAGRNIGRIIDSHATGDVEANINGSQSRSGNRVGGLTGYNQGNIVNSYATGTVTGSSRVGGLVGVNFDYNDTETVVRNSYATGDVTGDNGSIGGLVGGNFEGAPVGDLVPSLEIRVTNSYATGDVSGDINTGGLVGYNNGSVDQSFAVGDVEGDSDVGGLVGQNDEQVEKSYWDTDATGQPTSAGSATGLTTAEMEGEAAQVNMDGFDFEAIWMTTESYPTLRDLPNRPTQGEQSVASIIAPPDASYTPSAPYTIGTFHNATGTIDSNDVGIRLVNATADNGTVVVLNDAVPVTGNVNTTIPAGSLSGNVTIAAQLYNLSSQQVVASDTVNLTAETSVEQPGPSVTFDDQTVENGSSTVTVDSATLPDGGFVAIHSTPVVPDYGTAVDSVVGVSEYLENGTSENITVTLDEPVTESQTLVAMPHLDTNGNETYDFVTSNGSADGPYIAGGEAVTDSASVTVDAGSPLDGAAGEFDNDGDGTVSASELGDAVNAFGQGNLSAAELGEVVNAFGQS
;
A
#
# COMPACT_ATOMS: atom_id res chain seq x y z
N MET A 1 4.61 -60.79 -32.29
CA MET A 1 3.62 -59.76 -32.64
C MET A 1 4.39 -58.45 -32.77
N THR A 2 4.59 -57.87 -33.97
CA THR A 2 3.63 -57.11 -34.84
C THR A 2 3.22 -55.77 -34.21
N THR A 3 3.42 -54.58 -34.83
CA THR A 3 4.07 -54.28 -36.13
C THR A 3 4.55 -52.81 -36.26
N THR A 4 5.46 -52.59 -37.20
CA THR A 4 6.07 -51.34 -37.72
C THR A 4 5.16 -50.12 -38.02
N ARG A 5 5.79 -48.91 -38.03
CA ARG A 5 5.64 -47.70 -38.93
C ARG A 5 5.60 -46.36 -38.17
N LYS A 6 6.02 -45.18 -38.69
CA LYS A 6 6.98 -44.79 -39.77
C LYS A 6 7.15 -43.24 -39.75
N GLN A 7 8.38 -42.70 -39.92
CA GLN A 7 8.78 -41.45 -40.63
C GLN A 7 8.07 -40.07 -40.37
N ALA A 8 8.69 -38.88 -40.52
CA ALA A 8 10.11 -38.44 -40.61
C ALA A 8 10.23 -36.88 -40.65
N SER A 9 11.47 -36.38 -40.45
CA SER A 9 12.03 -35.00 -40.57
C SER A 9 12.41 -34.39 -39.20
N ALA A 10 13.69 -34.14 -38.83
CA ALA A 10 14.79 -33.36 -39.46
C ALA A 10 14.47 -31.85 -39.45
N ILE A 11 15.28 -30.93 -38.91
CA ILE A 11 16.77 -30.74 -38.92
C ILE A 11 17.20 -30.18 -37.52
N ILE A 12 18.09 -30.79 -36.71
CA ILE A 12 19.58 -30.80 -36.74
C ILE A 12 20.17 -29.37 -36.51
N TRP A 13 21.08 -29.06 -35.58
CA TRP A 13 22.15 -29.81 -34.85
C TRP A 13 21.73 -30.23 -33.39
N SER A 14 22.54 -30.34 -32.29
CA SER A 14 23.95 -30.03 -31.95
C SER A 14 24.52 -30.88 -30.77
N ALA A 15 25.67 -30.49 -30.20
CA ALA A 15 26.42 -31.20 -29.13
C ALA A 15 25.78 -31.02 -27.71
N LEU A 16 25.77 -31.96 -26.75
CA LEU A 16 26.75 -32.97 -26.24
C LEU A 16 27.86 -32.29 -25.39
N ILE A 17 28.14 -32.67 -24.13
CA ILE A 17 28.54 -34.00 -23.58
C ILE A 17 28.08 -34.24 -22.13
N ILE A 18 27.92 -35.52 -21.75
CA ILE A 18 27.66 -36.03 -20.39
C ILE A 18 28.93 -36.66 -19.79
N THR A 19 29.23 -36.41 -18.51
CA THR A 19 30.07 -37.25 -17.61
C THR A 19 30.07 -36.67 -16.19
N ALA A 20 30.04 -37.43 -15.08
CA ALA A 20 29.51 -38.77 -14.80
C ALA A 20 29.31 -38.92 -13.26
N MET A 21 28.39 -39.79 -12.84
CA MET A 21 28.25 -40.18 -11.41
C MET A 21 29.27 -41.25 -10.98
N ILE A 22 29.33 -41.50 -9.66
CA ILE A 22 30.03 -42.57 -8.90
C ILE A 22 31.40 -42.14 -8.33
N GLY A 23 31.44 -41.90 -7.02
CA GLY A 23 32.65 -41.43 -6.33
C GLY A 23 32.62 -41.46 -4.78
N GLY A 24 32.34 -42.62 -4.17
CA GLY A 24 32.78 -42.94 -2.80
C GLY A 24 32.13 -42.21 -1.61
N TYR A 25 31.23 -42.91 -0.90
CA TYR A 25 30.88 -42.57 0.49
C TYR A 25 32.08 -42.92 1.40
N VAL A 26 32.74 -41.92 2.01
CA VAL A 26 33.70 -42.10 3.10
C VAL A 26 33.49 -41.00 4.13
N ALA A 27 32.99 -41.35 5.31
CA ALA A 27 32.90 -40.43 6.43
C ALA A 27 34.22 -40.43 7.22
N VAL A 28 34.86 -39.27 7.32
CA VAL A 28 35.89 -38.95 8.32
C VAL A 28 35.55 -37.59 8.90
N GLY A 29 35.48 -37.49 10.22
CA GLY A 29 35.10 -36.26 10.91
C GLY A 29 36.20 -35.21 10.91
N GLY A 30 35.78 -33.94 10.95
CA GLY A 30 36.65 -32.78 10.98
C GLY A 30 35.84 -31.53 10.66
N ALA A 31 35.13 -31.01 11.66
CA ALA A 31 34.56 -29.67 11.56
C ALA A 31 35.73 -28.68 11.55
N ALA A 32 36.01 -28.12 10.37
CA ALA A 32 36.77 -26.90 10.23
C ALA A 32 35.77 -25.77 10.01
N ALA A 33 35.97 -24.63 10.67
CA ALA A 33 35.21 -23.42 10.35
C ALA A 33 35.38 -23.12 8.86
N ALA A 34 34.28 -22.75 8.19
CA ALA A 34 34.35 -22.20 6.86
C ALA A 34 34.81 -20.74 7.00
N ASP A 35 36.00 -20.46 6.49
CA ASP A 35 36.51 -19.10 6.31
C ASP A 35 35.54 -18.34 5.41
N HIS A 36 34.83 -17.36 5.99
CA HIS A 36 33.77 -16.60 5.34
C HIS A 36 34.26 -15.33 4.64
N SER A 37 35.57 -15.18 4.40
CA SER A 37 36.19 -14.00 3.75
C SER A 37 35.87 -13.86 2.25
N VAL A 38 34.58 -13.74 1.90
CA VAL A 38 34.09 -13.59 0.52
C VAL A 38 34.11 -12.12 0.08
N ASN A 39 35.30 -11.51 0.17
CA ASN A 39 35.63 -10.24 -0.50
C ASN A 39 34.65 -9.09 -0.18
N SER A 40 34.42 -8.86 1.12
CA SER A 40 33.76 -7.65 1.63
C SER A 40 34.45 -6.38 1.09
N VAL A 41 33.64 -5.38 0.69
CA VAL A 41 34.14 -4.12 0.13
C VAL A 41 34.24 -3.01 1.20
N HIS A 42 33.85 -3.32 2.43
CA HIS A 42 33.90 -2.47 3.61
C HIS A 42 35.10 -2.85 4.52
N ALA A 43 35.36 -2.05 5.55
CA ALA A 43 36.40 -2.35 6.53
C ALA A 43 35.89 -3.34 7.58
N ASP A 44 36.41 -4.56 7.51
CA ASP A 44 36.33 -5.62 8.52
C ASP A 44 37.06 -5.23 9.83
N VAL A 45 36.54 -5.66 10.97
CA VAL A 45 36.98 -5.27 12.33
C VAL A 45 36.98 -6.48 13.26
N ASP A 46 38.17 -7.02 13.54
CA ASP A 46 38.40 -8.08 14.54
C ASP A 46 37.79 -7.68 15.91
N PRO A 47 36.90 -8.50 16.53
CA PRO A 47 36.26 -8.17 17.81
C PRO A 47 37.23 -7.84 18.95
N SER A 48 38.47 -8.32 18.90
CA SER A 48 39.50 -7.97 19.90
C SER A 48 40.02 -6.53 19.78
N ALA A 49 39.55 -5.76 18.80
CA ALA A 49 39.75 -4.32 18.67
C ALA A 49 38.61 -3.46 19.26
N LEU A 50 37.46 -4.06 19.61
CA LEU A 50 36.32 -3.37 20.24
C LEU A 50 36.65 -2.98 21.68
N GLU A 51 36.02 -1.93 22.22
CA GLU A 51 36.11 -1.64 23.65
C GLU A 51 35.19 -2.58 24.45
N GLY A 52 35.78 -3.59 25.09
CA GLY A 52 35.08 -4.57 25.92
C GLY A 52 35.94 -5.82 26.14
N ASP A 53 35.32 -6.91 26.60
CA ASP A 53 35.88 -8.27 26.51
C ASP A 53 34.81 -9.33 26.21
N GLY A 54 33.66 -8.91 25.67
CA GLY A 54 32.56 -9.77 25.26
C GLY A 54 31.80 -10.44 26.42
N THR A 55 32.09 -10.11 27.68
CA THR A 55 31.48 -10.75 28.85
C THR A 55 30.28 -9.97 29.38
N GLU A 56 29.36 -10.66 30.08
CA GLU A 56 28.20 -10.05 30.78
C GLU A 56 28.58 -8.88 31.70
N ALA A 57 29.81 -8.89 32.26
CA ALA A 57 30.29 -7.86 33.16
C ALA A 57 31.01 -6.69 32.47
N ASN A 58 31.30 -6.81 31.17
CA ASN A 58 32.08 -5.87 30.35
C ASN A 58 31.84 -6.17 28.85
N PRO A 59 30.62 -5.87 28.33
CA PRO A 59 30.24 -6.17 26.94
C PRO A 59 31.16 -5.49 25.91
N TYR A 60 31.16 -5.97 24.67
CA TYR A 60 31.71 -5.21 23.56
C TYR A 60 30.80 -4.01 23.25
N GLN A 61 31.36 -2.81 23.34
CA GLN A 61 30.69 -1.57 22.95
C GLN A 61 30.72 -1.42 21.42
N ILE A 62 29.54 -1.24 20.81
CA ILE A 62 29.38 -0.95 19.38
C ILE A 62 29.03 0.54 19.21
N THR A 63 29.78 1.22 18.33
CA THR A 63 29.60 2.65 18.03
C THR A 63 29.23 2.94 16.57
N ASN A 64 29.53 2.02 15.65
CA ASN A 64 29.33 2.21 14.21
C ASN A 64 29.06 0.89 13.47
N VAL A 65 28.73 1.00 12.17
CA VAL A 65 28.23 -0.14 11.37
C VAL A 65 29.30 -1.20 11.03
N SER A 66 30.59 -0.86 10.99
CA SER A 66 31.66 -1.87 10.86
C SER A 66 31.78 -2.71 12.13
N GLU A 67 31.63 -2.09 13.30
CA GLU A 67 31.62 -2.78 14.60
C GLU A 67 30.32 -3.61 14.78
N LEU A 68 29.21 -3.19 14.16
CA LEU A 68 27.97 -3.98 14.10
C LEU A 68 28.11 -5.23 13.22
N GLN A 69 28.87 -5.16 12.12
CA GLN A 69 29.19 -6.32 11.27
C GLN A 69 30.10 -7.32 12.02
N ALA A 70 31.08 -6.81 12.78
CA ALA A 70 32.04 -7.61 13.57
C ALA A 70 31.40 -8.59 14.57
N MET A 71 30.11 -8.43 14.89
CA MET A 71 29.36 -9.40 15.70
C MET A 71 29.37 -10.82 15.11
N GLU A 72 29.62 -10.98 13.80
CA GLU A 72 29.66 -12.27 13.12
C GLU A 72 30.83 -13.18 13.55
N ASP A 73 31.92 -12.61 14.09
CA ASP A 73 33.12 -13.34 14.52
C ASP A 73 33.04 -13.89 15.96
N ASP A 74 32.17 -13.35 16.83
CA ASP A 74 32.01 -13.79 18.23
C ASP A 74 30.52 -13.84 18.64
N LEU A 75 29.81 -14.82 18.07
CA LEU A 75 28.35 -15.00 18.14
C LEU A 75 27.79 -15.29 19.55
N ASP A 76 28.64 -15.77 20.47
CA ASP A 76 28.29 -16.10 21.87
C ASP A 76 28.41 -14.89 22.81
N ALA A 77 29.01 -13.78 22.37
CA ALA A 77 29.38 -12.67 23.24
C ALA A 77 28.24 -11.71 23.63
N TYR A 78 28.53 -10.86 24.61
CA TYR A 78 27.68 -9.78 25.07
C TYR A 78 28.07 -8.48 24.39
N TYR A 79 27.09 -7.78 23.83
CA TYR A 79 27.24 -6.55 23.06
C TYR A 79 26.29 -5.46 23.58
N GLU A 80 26.76 -4.22 23.60
CA GLU A 80 25.89 -3.06 23.85
C GLU A 80 26.15 -1.93 22.85
N LEU A 81 25.09 -1.24 22.41
CA LEU A 81 25.24 0.00 21.64
C LEU A 81 25.60 1.15 22.57
N THR A 82 26.50 2.04 22.14
CA THR A 82 26.95 3.21 22.92
C THR A 82 26.87 4.54 22.16
N SER A 83 26.45 4.49 20.89
CA SER A 83 26.02 5.63 20.08
C SER A 83 25.01 5.18 19.02
N ASP A 84 24.27 6.12 18.44
CA ASP A 84 23.48 5.86 17.24
C ASP A 84 24.40 5.45 16.07
N ILE A 85 23.94 4.49 15.27
CA ILE A 85 24.67 3.89 14.16
C ILE A 85 24.05 4.34 12.84
N ASP A 86 24.82 5.07 12.04
CA ASP A 86 24.53 5.28 10.63
C ASP A 86 24.99 4.05 9.82
N ALA A 87 24.02 3.29 9.34
CA ALA A 87 24.20 2.13 8.48
C ALA A 87 23.85 2.41 7.01
N SER A 88 23.56 3.65 6.61
CA SER A 88 23.13 4.00 5.24
C SER A 88 24.11 3.55 4.15
N ASN A 89 25.42 3.58 4.44
CA ASN A 89 26.46 3.12 3.53
C ASN A 89 26.39 1.61 3.20
N THR A 90 25.63 0.81 3.96
CA THR A 90 25.46 -0.63 3.70
C THR A 90 24.83 -0.91 2.34
N ALA A 91 24.05 0.03 1.78
CA ALA A 91 23.48 -0.11 0.43
C ALA A 91 24.54 -0.27 -0.68
N GLU A 92 25.79 0.18 -0.48
CA GLU A 92 26.90 -0.05 -1.42
C GLU A 92 27.74 -1.30 -1.09
N TRP A 93 27.50 -1.96 0.05
CA TRP A 93 28.30 -3.10 0.51
C TRP A 93 28.02 -4.35 -0.33
N ASN A 94 29.00 -5.27 -0.32
CA ASN A 94 28.88 -6.60 -0.92
C ASN A 94 28.42 -6.61 -2.39
N ASN A 95 28.81 -5.56 -3.14
CA ASN A 95 28.43 -5.29 -4.54
C ASN A 95 26.95 -4.90 -4.75
N GLY A 96 26.31 -4.34 -3.73
CA GLY A 96 24.90 -3.93 -3.71
C GLY A 96 24.00 -4.86 -2.89
N SER A 97 24.49 -6.02 -2.44
CA SER A 97 23.72 -6.99 -1.64
C SER A 97 23.49 -6.58 -0.17
N GLY A 98 23.92 -5.38 0.22
CA GLY A 98 23.73 -4.87 1.57
C GLY A 98 24.73 -5.40 2.61
N PHE A 99 24.41 -5.15 3.87
CA PHE A 99 25.04 -5.75 5.06
C PHE A 99 24.97 -7.29 5.04
N ASP A 100 25.91 -7.99 5.68
CA ASP A 100 25.83 -9.45 5.83
C ASP A 100 25.10 -9.81 7.14
N PRO A 101 23.96 -10.51 7.13
CA PRO A 101 23.30 -10.95 8.36
C PRO A 101 24.28 -11.67 9.29
N VAL A 102 24.39 -11.22 10.55
CA VAL A 102 25.39 -11.63 11.57
C VAL A 102 25.49 -13.15 11.80
N GLY A 103 24.58 -13.95 11.26
CA GLY A 103 24.65 -15.41 11.30
C GLY A 103 23.70 -16.02 12.31
N GLU A 104 24.16 -17.06 13.02
CA GLU A 104 23.40 -17.79 14.05
C GLU A 104 23.83 -17.31 15.44
N PHE A 105 23.25 -16.21 15.88
CA PHE A 105 23.62 -15.50 17.12
C PHE A 105 23.06 -16.21 18.37
N THR A 106 23.91 -16.38 19.38
CA THR A 106 23.61 -17.09 20.65
C THR A 106 23.79 -16.21 21.89
N GLY A 107 24.51 -15.11 21.76
CA GLY A 107 24.85 -14.17 22.83
C GLY A 107 23.76 -13.17 23.20
N THR A 108 24.15 -11.94 23.53
CA THR A 108 23.23 -10.86 23.94
C THR A 108 23.55 -9.55 23.24
N LEU A 109 22.54 -8.87 22.70
CA LEU A 109 22.63 -7.49 22.22
C LEU A 109 21.70 -6.58 23.03
N HIS A 110 22.25 -5.52 23.60
CA HIS A 110 21.49 -4.46 24.27
C HIS A 110 21.62 -3.12 23.54
N GLY A 111 20.51 -2.58 23.05
CA GLY A 111 20.49 -1.36 22.25
C GLY A 111 20.64 -0.06 23.05
N ASN A 112 20.54 -0.08 24.38
CA ASN A 112 20.64 1.10 25.27
C ASN A 112 19.72 2.30 24.92
N GLY A 113 18.77 2.14 23.99
CA GLY A 113 17.95 3.23 23.44
C GLY A 113 18.59 3.99 22.26
N TYR A 114 19.68 3.49 21.69
CA TYR A 114 20.29 3.99 20.46
C TYR A 114 19.66 3.38 19.19
N ASN A 115 19.77 4.10 18.08
CA ASN A 115 19.15 3.76 16.81
C ASN A 115 20.19 3.20 15.82
N ILE A 116 19.79 2.21 15.02
CA ILE A 116 20.51 1.75 13.83
C ILE A 116 19.70 2.25 12.62
N THR A 117 20.26 3.17 11.84
CA THR A 117 19.52 3.93 10.81
C THR A 117 20.04 3.64 9.41
N GLY A 118 19.15 3.39 8.44
CA GLY A 118 19.52 3.22 7.03
C GLY A 118 20.04 1.83 6.65
N LEU A 119 19.88 0.82 7.52
CA LEU A 119 20.38 -0.53 7.29
C LEU A 119 19.74 -1.16 6.04
N THR A 120 20.56 -1.55 5.07
CA THR A 120 20.14 -2.16 3.81
C THR A 120 20.68 -3.59 3.70
N ILE A 121 19.80 -4.55 3.39
CA ILE A 121 20.13 -5.96 3.17
C ILE A 121 19.35 -6.40 1.92
N ASP A 122 20.01 -6.60 0.78
CA ASP A 122 19.35 -7.00 -0.47
C ASP A 122 19.82 -8.41 -0.92
N ARG A 123 19.08 -9.41 -0.43
CA ARG A 123 19.44 -10.84 -0.50
C ARG A 123 18.27 -11.68 -0.99
N ALA A 124 17.63 -11.24 -2.07
CA ALA A 124 16.37 -11.78 -2.61
C ALA A 124 16.33 -13.31 -2.85
N ASP A 125 17.48 -13.99 -3.00
CA ASP A 125 17.58 -15.45 -3.15
C ASP A 125 17.87 -16.23 -1.83
N GLU A 126 18.18 -15.55 -0.72
CA GLU A 126 18.67 -16.15 0.52
C GLU A 126 17.59 -16.46 1.57
N PHE A 127 17.96 -17.28 2.56
CA PHE A 127 17.09 -17.75 3.64
C PHE A 127 17.58 -17.21 4.99
N GLY A 128 16.68 -16.75 5.85
CA GLY A 128 17.05 -16.17 7.14
C GLY A 128 17.74 -14.83 6.94
N VAL A 129 16.95 -13.80 6.61
CA VAL A 129 17.45 -12.48 6.22
C VAL A 129 16.92 -11.42 7.19
N GLY A 130 17.83 -10.60 7.71
CA GLY A 130 17.63 -9.61 8.77
C GLY A 130 18.99 -9.22 9.37
N LEU A 131 19.05 -8.33 10.37
CA LEU A 131 20.30 -8.03 11.07
C LEU A 131 20.99 -9.32 11.57
N PHE A 132 20.20 -10.27 12.10
CA PHE A 132 20.61 -11.64 12.38
C PHE A 132 19.92 -12.61 11.41
N SER A 133 20.67 -13.58 10.86
CA SER A 133 20.05 -14.64 10.04
C SER A 133 19.18 -15.55 10.90
N ARG A 134 19.71 -15.91 12.08
CA ARG A 134 19.05 -16.72 13.10
C ARG A 134 19.48 -16.30 14.49
N THR A 135 18.62 -16.49 15.48
CA THR A 135 18.99 -16.53 16.90
C THR A 135 18.70 -17.91 17.48
N ASP A 136 19.62 -18.47 18.25
CA ASP A 136 19.40 -19.67 19.09
C ASP A 136 19.58 -19.27 20.55
N ARG A 137 18.46 -19.10 21.26
CA ARG A 137 18.37 -18.78 22.69
C ARG A 137 19.03 -17.45 23.13
N ALA A 138 19.48 -16.65 22.17
CA ALA A 138 20.00 -15.30 22.38
C ALA A 138 18.98 -14.33 22.99
N THR A 139 19.49 -13.19 23.46
CA THR A 139 18.67 -12.09 23.99
C THR A 139 18.95 -10.80 23.21
N VAL A 140 17.94 -10.25 22.54
CA VAL A 140 18.03 -8.97 21.82
C VAL A 140 17.06 -7.97 22.43
N THR A 141 17.58 -6.86 22.93
CA THR A 141 16.81 -5.95 23.79
C THR A 141 17.05 -4.48 23.46
N ALA A 142 16.00 -3.64 23.52
CA ALA A 142 16.10 -2.18 23.42
C ALA A 142 16.75 -1.63 22.12
N VAL A 143 16.67 -2.38 21.02
CA VAL A 143 17.23 -2.01 19.70
C VAL A 143 16.17 -1.30 18.85
N SER A 144 16.51 -0.17 18.23
CA SER A 144 15.64 0.53 17.28
C SER A 144 16.22 0.55 15.87
N LEU A 145 15.56 -0.15 14.94
CA LEU A 145 15.88 -0.20 13.52
C LEU A 145 15.05 0.85 12.77
N ILE A 146 15.70 1.88 12.21
CA ILE A 146 15.06 3.03 11.58
C ILE A 146 15.41 3.11 10.09
N ASN A 147 14.43 3.36 9.23
CA ASN A 147 14.61 3.49 7.77
C ASN A 147 15.41 2.32 7.16
N VAL A 148 15.04 1.08 7.49
CA VAL A 148 15.70 -0.12 6.93
C VAL A 148 15.09 -0.53 5.60
N THR A 149 15.85 -1.25 4.79
CA THR A 149 15.35 -1.91 3.56
C THR A 149 15.90 -3.33 3.55
N VAL A 150 15.01 -4.31 3.72
CA VAL A 150 15.39 -5.73 3.84
C VAL A 150 14.63 -6.57 2.81
N THR A 151 15.36 -7.14 1.84
CA THR A 151 14.86 -8.06 0.82
C THR A 151 15.44 -9.44 1.04
N GLY A 152 14.61 -10.48 1.12
CA GLY A 152 15.04 -11.88 1.26
C GLY A 152 14.09 -12.87 0.59
N ARG A 153 14.41 -14.17 0.59
CA ARG A 153 13.56 -15.19 -0.06
C ARG A 153 12.61 -15.89 0.92
N ASP A 154 13.14 -16.42 2.03
CA ASP A 154 12.39 -17.18 3.05
C ASP A 154 12.89 -16.82 4.44
N ARG A 155 11.98 -16.56 5.40
CA ARG A 155 12.30 -16.12 6.77
C ARG A 155 13.00 -14.77 6.76
N VAL A 156 12.22 -13.74 6.42
CA VAL A 156 12.72 -12.37 6.25
C VAL A 156 12.13 -11.50 7.36
N GLY A 157 12.95 -10.70 8.02
CA GLY A 157 12.48 -9.66 8.94
C GLY A 157 13.58 -8.69 9.33
N ALA A 158 13.21 -7.46 9.70
CA ALA A 158 14.18 -6.38 9.90
C ALA A 158 15.29 -6.75 10.91
N LEU A 159 14.93 -7.41 12.03
CA LEU A 159 15.88 -7.81 13.06
C LEU A 159 16.38 -9.25 12.88
N ILE A 160 15.47 -10.22 12.72
CA ILE A 160 15.81 -11.65 12.77
C ILE A 160 15.10 -12.42 11.65
N GLY A 161 15.86 -13.20 10.88
CA GLY A 161 15.27 -14.17 9.95
C GLY A 161 14.49 -15.27 10.69
N GLY A 162 15.15 -16.04 11.56
CA GLY A 162 14.50 -17.02 12.43
C GLY A 162 14.93 -16.98 13.90
N ASN A 163 14.01 -16.72 14.82
CA ASN A 163 14.22 -16.83 16.26
C ASN A 163 13.94 -18.27 16.73
N ASP A 164 14.78 -18.82 17.61
CA ASP A 164 14.71 -20.20 18.11
C ASP A 164 14.97 -20.20 19.62
N GLY A 165 13.91 -20.25 20.44
CA GLY A 165 14.02 -20.19 21.89
C GLY A 165 14.59 -18.88 22.47
N GLY A 166 14.79 -17.85 21.65
CA GLY A 166 15.39 -16.57 22.03
C GLY A 166 14.36 -15.50 22.42
N THR A 167 14.84 -14.47 23.13
CA THR A 167 14.02 -13.37 23.66
C THR A 167 14.28 -12.08 22.88
N VAL A 168 13.20 -11.47 22.37
CA VAL A 168 13.20 -10.16 21.72
C VAL A 168 12.30 -9.23 22.54
N GLN A 169 12.86 -8.16 23.12
CA GLN A 169 12.12 -7.27 24.01
C GLN A 169 12.45 -5.80 23.81
N ASN A 170 11.43 -4.92 23.82
CA ASN A 170 11.60 -3.47 23.60
C ASN A 170 12.27 -3.15 22.25
N VAL A 171 12.02 -3.94 21.20
CA VAL A 171 12.64 -3.76 19.87
C VAL A 171 11.67 -3.08 18.90
N THR A 172 12.18 -2.16 18.09
CA THR A 172 11.39 -1.38 17.12
C THR A 172 11.94 -1.53 15.71
N ALA A 173 11.08 -1.59 14.68
CA ALA A 173 11.48 -1.63 13.27
C ALA A 173 10.65 -0.70 12.38
N ARG A 174 11.33 0.03 11.48
CA ARG A 174 10.74 0.94 10.49
C ARG A 174 11.45 0.89 9.14
N GLY A 175 10.69 1.01 8.05
CA GLY A 175 11.19 0.94 6.68
C GLY A 175 10.40 -0.06 5.84
N SER A 176 11.08 -0.87 5.03
CA SER A 176 10.46 -1.89 4.18
C SER A 176 11.06 -3.27 4.40
N VAL A 177 10.20 -4.31 4.35
CA VAL A 177 10.59 -5.72 4.43
C VAL A 177 9.88 -6.50 3.32
N SER A 178 10.65 -7.09 2.42
CA SER A 178 10.15 -7.76 1.20
C SER A 178 10.66 -9.19 1.08
N GLY A 179 9.81 -10.12 0.65
CA GLY A 179 10.28 -11.46 0.29
C GLY A 179 9.24 -12.39 -0.32
N THR A 180 9.52 -13.70 -0.31
CA THR A 180 8.55 -14.72 -0.76
C THR A 180 7.81 -15.34 0.41
N ASP A 181 8.50 -16.09 1.27
CA ASP A 181 7.89 -16.84 2.37
C ASP A 181 8.31 -16.32 3.75
N ARG A 182 7.43 -16.43 4.74
CA ARG A 182 7.71 -16.17 6.17
C ARG A 182 8.35 -14.79 6.35
N VAL A 183 7.68 -13.80 5.81
CA VAL A 183 8.08 -12.39 5.86
C VAL A 183 7.39 -11.75 7.06
N GLY A 184 8.16 -11.19 7.99
CA GLY A 184 7.67 -10.51 9.18
C GLY A 184 8.35 -9.15 9.33
N GLY A 185 7.61 -8.07 9.56
CA GLY A 185 8.20 -6.73 9.69
C GLY A 185 9.36 -6.61 10.69
N LEU A 186 9.36 -7.43 11.75
CA LEU A 186 10.47 -7.57 12.69
C LEU A 186 11.17 -8.94 12.61
N ILE A 187 10.41 -10.05 12.52
CA ILE A 187 10.95 -11.43 12.59
C ILE A 187 10.30 -12.36 11.55
N GLY A 188 11.09 -13.04 10.72
CA GLY A 188 10.54 -13.98 9.73
C GLY A 188 9.86 -15.22 10.33
N THR A 189 10.43 -15.82 11.39
CA THR A 189 9.82 -16.96 12.10
C THR A 189 10.22 -17.02 13.57
N ASN A 190 9.26 -17.15 14.48
CA ASN A 190 9.48 -17.64 15.85
C ASN A 190 9.35 -19.18 15.90
N ARG A 191 10.36 -19.88 16.39
CA ARG A 191 10.35 -21.33 16.66
C ARG A 191 10.23 -21.63 18.18
N PRO A 192 9.93 -22.87 18.60
CA PRO A 192 9.48 -23.16 19.97
C PRO A 192 10.29 -22.53 21.11
N GLY A 193 9.57 -21.98 22.09
CA GLY A 193 10.14 -21.26 23.22
C GLY A 193 10.56 -19.81 22.93
N SER A 194 10.41 -19.32 21.70
CA SER A 194 10.71 -17.91 21.37
C SER A 194 9.72 -16.95 22.04
N VAL A 195 10.22 -15.80 22.51
CA VAL A 195 9.42 -14.73 23.11
C VAL A 195 9.66 -13.42 22.38
N VAL A 196 8.56 -12.75 21.97
CA VAL A 196 8.54 -11.37 21.49
C VAL A 196 7.66 -10.57 22.44
N ASN A 197 8.22 -9.57 23.12
CA ASN A 197 7.53 -8.80 24.15
C ASN A 197 7.75 -7.30 23.99
N ASN A 198 6.69 -6.50 24.18
CA ASN A 198 6.73 -5.02 24.11
C ASN A 198 7.52 -4.50 22.88
N SER A 199 7.35 -5.13 21.72
CA SER A 199 8.14 -4.89 20.50
C SER A 199 7.21 -4.62 19.32
N TYR A 200 7.67 -3.84 18.34
CA TYR A 200 6.79 -3.38 17.26
C TYR A 200 7.46 -3.13 15.91
N ALA A 201 6.63 -3.14 14.86
CA ALA A 201 7.03 -2.81 13.51
C ALA A 201 6.05 -1.80 12.87
N THR A 202 6.59 -0.71 12.33
CA THR A 202 5.85 0.22 11.45
C THR A 202 6.35 0.08 10.00
N THR A 203 6.92 -1.08 9.65
CA THR A 203 7.44 -1.41 8.33
C THR A 203 6.32 -1.75 7.35
N THR A 204 6.40 -1.27 6.11
CA THR A 204 5.61 -1.85 5.02
C THR A 204 6.14 -3.25 4.70
N VAL A 205 5.26 -4.24 4.63
CA VAL A 205 5.63 -5.64 4.40
C VAL A 205 5.05 -6.15 3.08
N THR A 206 5.88 -6.79 2.25
CA THR A 206 5.44 -7.36 0.96
C THR A 206 5.90 -8.81 0.82
N GLY A 207 4.98 -9.72 0.49
CA GLY A 207 5.24 -11.16 0.49
C GLY A 207 4.66 -11.89 -0.72
N ALA A 208 5.50 -12.37 -1.63
CA ALA A 208 5.10 -13.08 -2.85
C ALA A 208 4.67 -14.56 -2.64
N GLY A 209 4.35 -14.95 -1.41
CA GLY A 209 4.20 -16.35 -0.98
C GLY A 209 3.48 -16.49 0.36
N GLN A 210 3.95 -17.39 1.22
CA GLN A 210 3.18 -17.84 2.39
C GLN A 210 3.68 -17.26 3.71
N ASP A 211 2.77 -17.10 4.69
CA ASP A 211 3.07 -16.68 6.07
C ASP A 211 3.59 -15.23 6.17
N ILE A 212 2.79 -14.26 5.72
CA ILE A 212 3.18 -12.84 5.62
C ILE A 212 2.58 -12.05 6.79
N GLY A 213 3.41 -11.41 7.60
CA GLY A 213 3.03 -10.77 8.87
C GLY A 213 3.58 -9.36 9.05
N GLY A 214 2.78 -8.42 9.55
CA GLY A 214 3.27 -7.06 9.85
C GLY A 214 4.34 -6.99 10.95
N LEU A 215 4.37 -7.94 11.89
CA LEU A 215 5.43 -8.10 12.90
C LEU A 215 6.20 -9.42 12.73
N VAL A 216 5.50 -10.56 12.62
CA VAL A 216 6.12 -11.89 12.59
C VAL A 216 5.50 -12.78 11.50
N GLY A 217 6.29 -13.29 10.55
CA GLY A 217 5.75 -14.13 9.45
C GLY A 217 5.04 -15.40 9.96
N THR A 218 5.73 -16.18 10.81
CA THR A 218 5.14 -17.32 11.54
C THR A 218 5.47 -17.29 13.02
N ASN A 219 4.44 -17.37 13.87
CA ASN A 219 4.57 -17.62 15.31
C ASN A 219 4.36 -19.12 15.62
N GLY A 220 5.43 -19.88 15.87
CA GLY A 220 5.37 -21.33 16.04
C GLY A 220 4.74 -21.83 17.35
N ARG A 221 4.54 -23.15 17.46
CA ARG A 221 4.12 -23.81 18.72
C ARG A 221 5.05 -23.41 19.86
N GLU A 222 4.50 -23.25 21.07
CA GLU A 222 5.23 -22.81 22.28
C GLU A 222 5.88 -21.41 22.19
N SER A 223 5.70 -20.67 21.09
CA SER A 223 6.17 -19.28 20.95
C SER A 223 5.12 -18.29 21.46
N VAL A 224 5.58 -17.13 21.94
CA VAL A 224 4.71 -16.08 22.49
C VAL A 224 5.01 -14.74 21.85
N ILE A 225 3.96 -14.06 21.39
CA ILE A 225 3.93 -12.62 21.09
C ILE A 225 3.04 -11.97 22.16
N ASP A 226 3.60 -11.01 22.91
CA ASP A 226 2.96 -10.41 24.09
C ASP A 226 3.14 -8.87 24.05
N SER A 227 2.07 -8.12 24.26
CA SER A 227 2.11 -6.64 24.40
C SER A 227 2.77 -5.94 23.19
N SER A 228 2.67 -6.55 22.01
CA SER A 228 3.44 -6.21 20.80
C SER A 228 2.52 -5.91 19.60
N TYR A 229 2.95 -5.10 18.65
CA TYR A 229 2.03 -4.60 17.59
C TYR A 229 2.68 -4.28 16.25
N ALA A 230 1.84 -4.14 15.22
CA ALA A 230 2.23 -3.72 13.87
C ALA A 230 1.31 -2.62 13.32
N THR A 231 1.89 -1.63 12.63
CA THR A 231 1.11 -0.49 12.07
C THR A 231 1.44 -0.17 10.61
N GLY A 232 2.39 -0.88 10.00
CA GLY A 232 2.66 -0.75 8.56
C GLY A 232 1.75 -1.63 7.73
N ALA A 233 1.47 -1.23 6.49
CA ALA A 233 0.62 -1.99 5.57
C ALA A 233 1.27 -3.33 5.18
N VAL A 234 0.44 -4.35 4.94
CA VAL A 234 0.87 -5.72 4.62
C VAL A 234 0.22 -6.18 3.31
N THR A 235 1.05 -6.45 2.30
CA THR A 235 0.62 -6.98 1.00
C THR A 235 1.12 -8.40 0.80
N GLY A 236 0.25 -9.33 0.38
CA GLY A 236 0.63 -10.73 0.14
C GLY A 236 0.01 -11.37 -1.12
N ASP A 237 0.78 -12.17 -1.85
CA ASP A 237 0.38 -12.71 -3.17
C ASP A 237 0.01 -14.22 -3.18
N ASP A 238 -0.11 -14.88 -2.01
CA ASP A 238 -0.69 -16.24 -1.90
C ASP A 238 -1.57 -16.43 -0.63
N THR A 239 -1.02 -17.00 0.45
CA THR A 239 -1.82 -17.49 1.59
C THR A 239 -1.21 -17.18 2.95
N ASP A 240 -2.06 -17.08 3.98
CA ASP A 240 -1.68 -16.75 5.36
C ASP A 240 -1.07 -15.34 5.47
N VAL A 241 -1.87 -14.33 5.15
CA VAL A 241 -1.52 -12.90 5.23
C VAL A 241 -2.19 -12.31 6.48
N GLY A 242 -1.41 -11.63 7.34
CA GLY A 242 -1.91 -11.11 8.61
C GLY A 242 -1.27 -9.80 9.06
N GLY A 243 -2.07 -8.85 9.55
CA GLY A 243 -1.56 -7.53 9.97
C GLY A 243 -0.56 -7.59 11.13
N LEU A 244 -0.65 -8.57 12.05
CA LEU A 244 0.40 -8.84 13.04
C LEU A 244 1.27 -10.04 12.65
N ALA A 245 0.64 -11.16 12.27
CA ALA A 245 1.35 -12.38 11.90
C ALA A 245 0.62 -13.20 10.83
N GLY A 246 1.34 -13.71 9.82
CA GLY A 246 0.72 -14.50 8.76
C GLY A 246 0.09 -15.79 9.28
N ARG A 247 0.87 -16.57 10.04
CA ARG A 247 0.41 -17.79 10.72
C ARG A 247 0.74 -17.79 12.21
N ASN A 248 -0.25 -18.06 13.06
CA ASN A 248 -0.08 -18.33 14.49
C ASN A 248 -0.36 -19.80 14.83
N ILE A 249 0.58 -20.45 15.51
CA ILE A 249 0.46 -21.77 16.15
C ILE A 249 0.86 -21.68 17.64
N GLY A 250 1.26 -20.49 18.09
CA GLY A 250 1.63 -20.17 19.47
C GLY A 250 0.57 -19.33 20.15
N ARG A 251 1.02 -18.35 20.94
CA ARG A 251 0.16 -17.44 21.69
C ARG A 251 0.40 -16.00 21.25
N ILE A 252 -0.69 -15.26 21.02
CA ILE A 252 -0.72 -13.81 20.81
C ILE A 252 -1.58 -13.22 21.95
N ILE A 253 -1.02 -12.26 22.71
CA ILE A 253 -1.58 -11.80 23.99
C ILE A 253 -1.43 -10.28 24.09
N ASP A 254 -2.51 -9.57 24.45
CA ASP A 254 -2.52 -8.10 24.68
C ASP A 254 -1.89 -7.32 23.48
N SER A 255 -2.08 -7.83 22.26
CA SER A 255 -1.34 -7.49 21.03
C SER A 255 -2.27 -6.98 19.93
N HIS A 256 -1.78 -6.17 18.97
CA HIS A 256 -2.68 -5.57 17.97
C HIS A 256 -2.05 -5.23 16.62
N ALA A 257 -2.89 -4.98 15.62
CA ALA A 257 -2.49 -4.50 14.30
C ALA A 257 -3.38 -3.34 13.80
N THR A 258 -2.79 -2.34 13.15
CA THR A 258 -3.53 -1.16 12.64
C THR A 258 -3.18 -0.79 11.19
N GLY A 259 -2.28 -1.52 10.54
CA GLY A 259 -1.99 -1.35 9.12
C GLY A 259 -2.98 -2.14 8.27
N ASP A 260 -3.29 -1.62 7.08
CA ASP A 260 -4.18 -2.29 6.12
C ASP A 260 -3.55 -3.57 5.58
N VAL A 261 -4.39 -4.56 5.25
CA VAL A 261 -3.98 -5.91 4.84
C VAL A 261 -4.62 -6.26 3.50
N GLU A 262 -3.80 -6.45 2.47
CA GLU A 262 -4.25 -6.71 1.09
C GLU A 262 -3.67 -8.03 0.55
N ALA A 263 -4.53 -8.88 -0.02
CA ALA A 263 -4.13 -10.15 -0.64
C ALA A 263 -4.33 -10.16 -2.17
N ASN A 264 -3.28 -9.79 -2.93
CA ASN A 264 -3.32 -9.43 -4.35
C ASN A 264 -3.33 -10.60 -5.33
N ILE A 265 -4.29 -11.51 -5.21
CA ILE A 265 -4.34 -12.76 -5.98
C ILE A 265 -4.80 -12.54 -7.44
N ASN A 266 -3.87 -12.11 -8.27
CA ASN A 266 -4.03 -11.92 -9.71
C ASN A 266 -4.16 -13.25 -10.48
N GLY A 267 -5.29 -13.93 -10.32
CA GLY A 267 -5.82 -14.88 -11.28
C GLY A 267 -5.70 -16.37 -10.93
N SER A 268 -6.82 -16.94 -10.45
CA SER A 268 -7.28 -18.29 -10.83
C SER A 268 -6.24 -19.44 -10.83
N GLN A 269 -5.75 -19.83 -9.64
CA GLN A 269 -5.30 -21.21 -9.39
C GLN A 269 -5.54 -21.73 -7.95
N SER A 270 -5.46 -20.88 -6.91
CA SER A 270 -5.50 -21.37 -5.51
C SER A 270 -6.90 -21.79 -5.07
N ARG A 271 -7.27 -23.05 -5.35
CA ARG A 271 -8.47 -23.71 -4.78
C ARG A 271 -8.35 -23.95 -3.28
N SER A 272 -7.13 -23.92 -2.76
CA SER A 272 -6.80 -23.71 -1.36
C SER A 272 -6.89 -22.22 -1.06
N GLY A 273 -8.14 -21.71 -0.99
CA GLY A 273 -8.41 -20.27 -0.90
C GLY A 273 -7.60 -19.55 0.18
N ASN A 274 -7.41 -18.25 -0.06
CA ASN A 274 -6.64 -17.33 0.79
C ASN A 274 -7.10 -17.43 2.24
N ARG A 275 -6.28 -16.91 3.15
CA ARG A 275 -6.62 -16.76 4.56
C ARG A 275 -5.99 -15.45 5.01
N VAL A 276 -6.84 -14.43 5.18
CA VAL A 276 -6.43 -13.02 5.29
C VAL A 276 -7.06 -12.45 6.55
N GLY A 277 -6.25 -11.91 7.46
CA GLY A 277 -6.74 -11.43 8.75
C GLY A 277 -6.12 -10.10 9.17
N GLY A 278 -6.92 -9.18 9.69
CA GLY A 278 -6.39 -7.91 10.22
C GLY A 278 -5.34 -8.11 11.33
N LEU A 279 -5.43 -9.20 12.11
CA LEU A 279 -4.37 -9.64 13.03
C LEU A 279 -3.63 -10.87 12.50
N THR A 280 -4.33 -11.89 11.99
CA THR A 280 -3.71 -13.17 11.62
C THR A 280 -4.39 -13.89 10.46
N GLY A 281 -3.64 -14.28 9.43
CA GLY A 281 -4.18 -15.04 8.30
C GLY A 281 -4.72 -16.42 8.73
N TYR A 282 -3.88 -17.23 9.39
CA TYR A 282 -4.24 -18.56 9.87
C TYR A 282 -3.83 -18.80 11.32
N ASN A 283 -4.82 -19.05 12.18
CA ASN A 283 -4.65 -19.29 13.61
C ASN A 283 -4.93 -20.76 13.98
N GLN A 284 -3.98 -21.34 14.69
CA GLN A 284 -3.97 -22.70 15.25
C GLN A 284 -3.52 -22.69 16.73
N GLY A 285 -3.75 -21.57 17.41
CA GLY A 285 -3.35 -21.35 18.80
C GLY A 285 -4.24 -20.33 19.49
N ASN A 286 -3.69 -19.60 20.45
CA ASN A 286 -4.46 -18.63 21.24
C ASN A 286 -4.22 -17.20 20.76
N ILE A 287 -5.31 -16.47 20.51
CA ILE A 287 -5.35 -15.02 20.35
C ILE A 287 -6.20 -14.49 21.50
N VAL A 288 -5.61 -13.65 22.36
CA VAL A 288 -6.19 -13.23 23.64
C VAL A 288 -6.02 -11.73 23.85
N ASN A 289 -7.08 -11.03 24.26
CA ASN A 289 -7.03 -9.59 24.57
C ASN A 289 -6.49 -8.73 23.40
N SER A 290 -6.68 -9.18 22.15
CA SER A 290 -5.93 -8.70 20.98
C SER A 290 -6.87 -8.17 19.89
N TYR A 291 -6.48 -7.14 19.12
CA TYR A 291 -7.39 -6.45 18.20
C TYR A 291 -6.77 -6.04 16.86
N ALA A 292 -7.62 -5.75 15.87
CA ALA A 292 -7.23 -5.22 14.56
C ALA A 292 -8.11 -4.04 14.13
N THR A 293 -7.52 -3.03 13.47
CA THR A 293 -8.26 -1.82 13.04
C THR A 293 -7.97 -1.37 11.59
N GLY A 294 -7.03 -1.99 10.89
CA GLY A 294 -6.79 -1.72 9.46
C GLY A 294 -7.81 -2.46 8.59
N THR A 295 -8.08 -1.95 7.38
CA THR A 295 -8.98 -2.55 6.41
C THR A 295 -8.38 -3.85 5.86
N VAL A 296 -9.23 -4.86 5.62
CA VAL A 296 -8.81 -6.21 5.22
C VAL A 296 -9.44 -6.61 3.90
N THR A 297 -8.62 -6.65 2.84
CA THR A 297 -9.04 -6.98 1.47
C THR A 297 -8.42 -8.29 1.01
N GLY A 298 -9.22 -9.22 0.49
CA GLY A 298 -8.72 -10.45 -0.13
C GLY A 298 -9.72 -11.10 -1.07
N SER A 299 -9.48 -12.35 -1.46
CA SER A 299 -10.47 -13.13 -2.22
C SER A 299 -11.38 -13.93 -1.29
N SER A 300 -10.80 -14.86 -0.53
CA SER A 300 -11.56 -15.81 0.29
C SER A 300 -11.02 -15.98 1.70
N ARG A 301 -11.90 -16.38 2.64
CA ARG A 301 -11.63 -16.57 4.07
C ARG A 301 -10.91 -15.33 4.66
N VAL A 302 -11.57 -14.20 4.46
CA VAL A 302 -11.14 -12.88 4.90
C VAL A 302 -11.83 -12.59 6.23
N GLY A 303 -11.07 -12.14 7.23
CA GLY A 303 -11.59 -11.83 8.56
C GLY A 303 -11.01 -10.54 9.13
N GLY A 304 -11.84 -9.68 9.72
CA GLY A 304 -11.35 -8.42 10.31
C GLY A 304 -10.27 -8.62 11.39
N LEU A 305 -10.29 -9.76 12.11
CA LEU A 305 -9.20 -10.19 12.99
C LEU A 305 -8.46 -11.40 12.43
N VAL A 306 -9.17 -12.46 12.03
CA VAL A 306 -8.57 -13.74 11.67
C VAL A 306 -9.16 -14.32 10.39
N GLY A 307 -8.33 -14.62 9.39
CA GLY A 307 -8.82 -15.26 8.16
C GLY A 307 -9.43 -16.63 8.43
N VAL A 308 -8.70 -17.50 9.15
CA VAL A 308 -9.18 -18.81 9.60
C VAL A 308 -8.68 -19.20 11.00
N ASN A 309 -9.60 -19.68 11.86
CA ASN A 309 -9.27 -20.52 13.02
C ASN A 309 -9.37 -22.00 12.64
N PHE A 310 -8.38 -22.82 13.01
CA PHE A 310 -8.34 -24.26 12.73
C PHE A 310 -7.47 -25.02 13.75
N ASP A 311 -7.93 -26.14 14.31
CA ASP A 311 -7.12 -27.02 15.15
C ASP A 311 -6.56 -28.21 14.38
N TYR A 312 -5.29 -28.56 14.65
CA TYR A 312 -4.62 -29.77 14.16
C TYR A 312 -4.15 -30.67 15.32
N ASN A 313 -4.95 -30.72 16.38
CA ASN A 313 -4.83 -31.56 17.58
C ASN A 313 -3.73 -31.12 18.58
N ASP A 314 -3.93 -31.59 19.81
CA ASP A 314 -3.12 -31.39 21.02
C ASP A 314 -3.00 -29.93 21.55
N THR A 315 -3.69 -28.95 20.95
CA THR A 315 -3.74 -27.55 21.43
C THR A 315 -5.11 -26.91 21.25
N GLU A 316 -5.58 -26.20 22.29
CA GLU A 316 -6.84 -25.43 22.25
C GLU A 316 -6.69 -24.18 21.36
N THR A 317 -7.41 -24.12 20.24
CA THR A 317 -7.45 -22.93 19.35
C THR A 317 -8.57 -21.99 19.76
N VAL A 318 -8.22 -20.77 20.19
CA VAL A 318 -9.16 -19.80 20.79
C VAL A 318 -8.90 -18.39 20.28
N VAL A 319 -9.97 -17.66 19.97
CA VAL A 319 -10.01 -16.19 19.91
C VAL A 319 -10.86 -15.72 21.09
N ARG A 320 -10.28 -14.95 22.02
CA ARG A 320 -10.98 -14.50 23.23
C ARG A 320 -10.65 -13.07 23.64
N ASN A 321 -11.67 -12.29 24.02
CA ASN A 321 -11.53 -10.90 24.44
C ASN A 321 -10.91 -10.05 23.32
N SER A 322 -11.36 -10.27 22.08
CA SER A 322 -10.71 -9.76 20.89
C SER A 322 -11.70 -9.07 19.95
N TYR A 323 -11.24 -8.10 19.17
CA TYR A 323 -12.15 -7.33 18.33
C TYR A 323 -11.52 -6.81 17.03
N ALA A 324 -12.38 -6.53 16.05
CA ALA A 324 -12.00 -5.92 14.78
C ALA A 324 -12.87 -4.69 14.47
N THR A 325 -12.27 -3.64 13.94
CA THR A 325 -12.98 -2.38 13.58
C THR A 325 -12.66 -1.86 12.18
N GLY A 326 -11.80 -2.54 11.43
CA GLY A 326 -11.53 -2.22 10.03
C GLY A 326 -12.47 -2.99 9.10
N ASP A 327 -12.80 -2.41 7.96
CA ASP A 327 -13.75 -2.99 7.01
C ASP A 327 -13.18 -4.23 6.33
N VAL A 328 -14.05 -5.15 5.91
CA VAL A 328 -13.68 -6.49 5.42
C VAL A 328 -14.29 -6.74 4.05
N THR A 329 -13.44 -6.86 3.03
CA THR A 329 -13.87 -7.10 1.64
C THR A 329 -13.34 -8.44 1.12
N GLY A 330 -14.20 -9.26 0.52
CA GLY A 330 -13.75 -10.36 -0.33
C GLY A 330 -14.73 -10.79 -1.42
N ASP A 331 -14.21 -11.49 -2.42
CA ASP A 331 -14.94 -11.89 -3.64
C ASP A 331 -15.45 -13.34 -3.62
N ASN A 332 -15.22 -14.09 -2.53
CA ASN A 332 -15.45 -15.54 -2.52
C ASN A 332 -15.53 -16.19 -1.13
N GLY A 333 -16.49 -17.11 -0.96
CA GLY A 333 -16.30 -18.29 -0.12
C GLY A 333 -16.73 -18.20 1.34
N SER A 334 -16.13 -17.32 2.15
CA SER A 334 -16.53 -17.08 3.57
C SER A 334 -15.87 -15.80 4.10
N ILE A 335 -16.65 -14.78 4.44
CA ILE A 335 -16.16 -13.43 4.79
C ILE A 335 -16.75 -13.02 6.15
N GLY A 336 -15.93 -12.54 7.08
CA GLY A 336 -16.38 -12.28 8.46
C GLY A 336 -15.82 -11.01 9.10
N GLY A 337 -16.66 -10.20 9.74
CA GLY A 337 -16.19 -8.98 10.43
C GLY A 337 -15.15 -9.24 11.52
N LEU A 338 -15.12 -10.43 12.14
CA LEU A 338 -14.03 -10.89 13.01
C LEU A 338 -13.26 -12.08 12.41
N VAL A 339 -13.96 -13.13 11.96
CA VAL A 339 -13.36 -14.40 11.53
C VAL A 339 -13.92 -14.89 10.19
N GLY A 340 -13.09 -15.07 9.17
CA GLY A 340 -13.53 -15.56 7.86
C GLY A 340 -14.12 -16.98 7.94
N GLY A 341 -13.41 -17.91 8.59
CA GLY A 341 -13.93 -19.25 8.89
C GLY A 341 -13.38 -19.88 10.18
N ASN A 342 -14.25 -20.55 10.93
CA ASN A 342 -13.96 -21.15 12.23
C ASN A 342 -14.20 -22.68 12.12
N PHE A 343 -13.16 -23.50 11.92
CA PHE A 343 -13.30 -24.88 11.44
C PHE A 343 -12.71 -25.94 12.38
N GLU A 344 -13.53 -26.80 12.97
CA GLU A 344 -13.08 -27.97 13.74
C GLU A 344 -12.27 -28.95 12.85
N GLY A 345 -11.15 -29.44 13.39
CA GLY A 345 -10.33 -30.45 12.72
C GLY A 345 -11.02 -31.81 12.73
N ALA A 346 -10.89 -32.58 11.64
CA ALA A 346 -11.47 -33.93 11.57
C ALA A 346 -10.89 -34.84 12.70
N PRO A 347 -11.73 -35.42 13.59
CA PRO A 347 -11.24 -36.08 14.81
C PRO A 347 -10.26 -37.23 14.57
N VAL A 348 -9.10 -37.19 15.22
CA VAL A 348 -8.05 -38.23 15.11
C VAL A 348 -8.31 -39.47 16.00
N GLY A 349 -9.55 -39.93 16.02
CA GLY A 349 -10.00 -41.18 16.66
C GLY A 349 -10.61 -41.04 18.05
N ASP A 350 -11.14 -42.16 18.58
CA ASP A 350 -12.06 -42.25 19.72
C ASP A 350 -11.51 -41.82 21.12
N LEU A 351 -10.34 -41.18 21.22
CA LEU A 351 -9.58 -41.07 22.49
C LEU A 351 -9.16 -39.66 22.92
N VAL A 352 -9.44 -38.62 22.14
CA VAL A 352 -9.38 -37.22 22.58
C VAL A 352 -10.82 -36.67 22.59
N PRO A 353 -11.28 -36.02 23.68
CA PRO A 353 -12.34 -35.04 23.55
C PRO A 353 -11.86 -33.97 22.57
N SER A 354 -12.70 -33.50 21.64
CA SER A 354 -12.30 -32.40 20.78
C SER A 354 -12.01 -31.16 21.63
N LEU A 355 -10.88 -30.51 21.33
CA LEU A 355 -10.55 -29.21 21.92
C LEU A 355 -11.33 -28.17 21.12
N GLU A 356 -12.51 -27.83 21.65
CA GLU A 356 -13.48 -26.97 20.98
C GLU A 356 -12.86 -25.66 20.49
N ILE A 357 -12.91 -25.41 19.19
CA ILE A 357 -12.45 -24.15 18.62
C ILE A 357 -13.47 -23.07 18.93
N ARG A 358 -13.02 -22.03 19.65
CA ARG A 358 -13.91 -21.07 20.31
C ARG A 358 -13.58 -19.64 19.93
N VAL A 359 -14.56 -18.95 19.35
CA VAL A 359 -14.64 -17.48 19.33
C VAL A 359 -15.50 -17.07 20.52
N THR A 360 -14.94 -16.33 21.48
CA THR A 360 -15.67 -16.00 22.71
C THR A 360 -15.38 -14.59 23.23
N ASN A 361 -16.39 -13.91 23.79
CA ASN A 361 -16.24 -12.57 24.34
C ASN A 361 -15.55 -11.61 23.35
N SER A 362 -16.02 -11.59 22.10
CA SER A 362 -15.34 -10.92 20.98
C SER A 362 -16.34 -10.16 20.09
N TYR A 363 -15.90 -9.13 19.36
CA TYR A 363 -16.83 -8.30 18.58
C TYR A 363 -16.25 -7.69 17.29
N ALA A 364 -17.13 -7.33 16.35
CA ALA A 364 -16.78 -6.69 15.08
C ALA A 364 -17.62 -5.44 14.82
N THR A 365 -16.98 -4.37 14.32
CA THR A 365 -17.64 -3.07 14.05
C THR A 365 -17.31 -2.45 12.69
N GLY A 366 -16.46 -3.08 11.87
CA GLY A 366 -16.22 -2.65 10.48
C GLY A 366 -17.24 -3.29 9.54
N ASP A 367 -17.49 -2.66 8.40
CA ASP A 367 -18.47 -3.12 7.42
C ASP A 367 -17.93 -4.34 6.65
N VAL A 368 -18.82 -5.24 6.20
CA VAL A 368 -18.47 -6.56 5.67
C VAL A 368 -19.13 -6.79 4.31
N SER A 369 -18.32 -6.87 3.24
CA SER A 369 -18.78 -7.11 1.88
C SER A 369 -18.23 -8.41 1.31
N GLY A 370 -19.10 -9.29 0.80
CA GLY A 370 -18.66 -10.41 -0.05
C GLY A 370 -19.72 -11.42 -0.48
N ASP A 371 -19.39 -12.21 -1.51
CA ASP A 371 -20.32 -13.04 -2.28
C ASP A 371 -21.09 -14.11 -1.47
N ILE A 372 -20.40 -14.95 -0.68
CA ILE A 372 -20.96 -16.18 -0.09
C ILE A 372 -20.46 -16.38 1.34
N ASN A 373 -21.36 -16.83 2.23
CA ASN A 373 -21.10 -17.07 3.65
C ASN A 373 -20.55 -15.81 4.32
N THR A 374 -21.31 -14.73 4.25
CA THR A 374 -20.90 -13.39 4.70
C THR A 374 -21.56 -13.07 6.03
N GLY A 375 -20.74 -12.86 7.07
CA GLY A 375 -21.21 -12.74 8.44
C GLY A 375 -20.64 -11.54 9.18
N GLY A 376 -21.49 -10.77 9.88
CA GLY A 376 -21.02 -9.60 10.63
C GLY A 376 -19.94 -9.92 11.67
N LEU A 377 -19.91 -11.14 12.23
CA LEU A 377 -18.81 -11.65 13.07
C LEU A 377 -18.04 -12.79 12.39
N VAL A 378 -18.73 -13.83 11.91
CA VAL A 378 -18.10 -15.05 11.38
C VAL A 378 -18.70 -15.44 10.04
N GLY A 379 -17.89 -15.57 8.99
CA GLY A 379 -18.40 -15.97 7.67
C GLY A 379 -18.98 -17.38 7.67
N TYR A 380 -18.16 -18.37 8.05
CA TYR A 380 -18.59 -19.75 8.23
C TYR A 380 -18.14 -20.32 9.58
N ASN A 381 -19.10 -20.65 10.45
CA ASN A 381 -18.85 -21.36 11.70
C ASN A 381 -19.10 -22.88 11.59
N ASN A 382 -18.05 -23.65 11.84
CA ASN A 382 -18.02 -25.09 12.07
C ASN A 382 -17.23 -25.33 13.39
N GLY A 383 -17.62 -24.60 14.44
CA GLY A 383 -17.03 -24.59 15.78
C GLY A 383 -17.95 -23.89 16.78
N SER A 384 -17.40 -23.30 17.85
CA SER A 384 -18.17 -22.58 18.86
C SER A 384 -18.02 -21.05 18.74
N VAL A 385 -19.15 -20.34 18.77
CA VAL A 385 -19.25 -18.89 18.98
C VAL A 385 -20.08 -18.64 20.25
N ASP A 386 -19.51 -17.94 21.24
CA ASP A 386 -20.19 -17.63 22.51
C ASP A 386 -19.96 -16.18 22.95
N GLN A 387 -20.95 -15.56 23.62
CA GLN A 387 -20.82 -14.22 24.20
C GLN A 387 -20.21 -13.15 23.25
N SER A 388 -20.59 -13.13 21.97
CA SER A 388 -19.93 -12.29 20.95
C SER A 388 -20.95 -11.47 20.12
N PHE A 389 -20.53 -10.38 19.46
CA PHE A 389 -21.49 -9.52 18.73
C PHE A 389 -20.93 -8.78 17.49
N ALA A 390 -21.82 -8.36 16.58
CA ALA A 390 -21.47 -7.58 15.38
C ALA A 390 -22.45 -6.43 15.10
N VAL A 391 -21.92 -5.33 14.52
CA VAL A 391 -22.67 -4.06 14.30
C VAL A 391 -22.33 -3.29 13.02
N GLY A 392 -21.33 -3.70 12.22
CA GLY A 392 -21.08 -3.11 10.90
C GLY A 392 -22.07 -3.63 9.85
N ASP A 393 -22.24 -2.92 8.73
CA ASP A 393 -23.12 -3.33 7.64
C ASP A 393 -22.65 -4.65 7.01
N VAL A 394 -23.56 -5.44 6.42
CA VAL A 394 -23.26 -6.78 5.89
C VAL A 394 -23.92 -7.01 4.53
N GLU A 395 -23.17 -6.83 3.45
CA GLU A 395 -23.60 -7.03 2.06
C GLU A 395 -23.11 -8.35 1.47
N GLY A 396 -23.97 -9.07 0.72
CA GLY A 396 -23.59 -10.30 0.02
C GLY A 396 -24.71 -10.97 -0.77
N ASP A 397 -24.35 -12.00 -1.54
CA ASP A 397 -25.22 -12.65 -2.55
C ASP A 397 -25.87 -13.96 -2.05
N SER A 398 -25.17 -14.74 -1.19
CA SER A 398 -25.69 -16.00 -0.61
C SER A 398 -25.25 -16.22 0.83
N ASP A 399 -26.15 -16.79 1.63
CA ASP A 399 -25.88 -17.23 3.02
C ASP A 399 -25.28 -16.09 3.87
N VAL A 400 -25.94 -14.93 3.80
CA VAL A 400 -25.59 -13.70 4.53
C VAL A 400 -26.30 -13.67 5.88
N GLY A 401 -25.63 -13.19 6.93
CA GLY A 401 -26.22 -13.09 8.26
C GLY A 401 -25.55 -12.06 9.18
N GLY A 402 -26.34 -11.34 9.97
CA GLY A 402 -25.85 -10.23 10.79
C GLY A 402 -24.83 -10.61 11.87
N LEU A 403 -24.77 -11.87 12.30
CA LEU A 403 -23.65 -12.40 13.09
C LEU A 403 -22.85 -13.46 12.31
N VAL A 404 -23.55 -14.47 11.76
CA VAL A 404 -22.94 -15.63 11.12
C VAL A 404 -23.62 -15.92 9.78
N GLY A 405 -22.83 -16.07 8.72
CA GLY A 405 -23.30 -16.39 7.37
C GLY A 405 -23.77 -17.84 7.25
N GLN A 406 -22.83 -18.80 7.23
CA GLN A 406 -23.12 -20.24 7.37
C GLN A 406 -22.78 -20.73 8.78
N ASN A 407 -23.65 -21.58 9.36
CA ASN A 407 -23.37 -22.25 10.63
C ASN A 407 -23.74 -23.74 10.64
N ASP A 408 -22.77 -24.59 10.96
CA ASP A 408 -22.96 -26.04 11.17
C ASP A 408 -23.03 -26.43 12.66
N GLU A 409 -22.42 -25.65 13.56
CA GLU A 409 -22.20 -26.00 14.98
C GLU A 409 -22.79 -24.97 15.97
N GLN A 410 -22.17 -24.72 17.13
CA GLN A 410 -22.78 -23.99 18.25
C GLN A 410 -22.60 -22.48 18.17
N VAL A 411 -23.71 -21.75 18.29
CA VAL A 411 -23.74 -20.29 18.50
C VAL A 411 -24.65 -20.01 19.69
N GLU A 412 -24.08 -19.54 20.80
CA GLU A 412 -24.79 -19.21 22.05
C GLU A 412 -24.56 -17.75 22.47
N LYS A 413 -25.50 -17.18 23.25
CA LYS A 413 -25.34 -15.90 23.98
C LYS A 413 -24.76 -14.75 23.15
N SER A 414 -25.02 -14.73 21.84
CA SER A 414 -24.37 -13.85 20.88
C SER A 414 -25.41 -13.10 20.07
N TYR A 415 -25.10 -11.86 19.69
CA TYR A 415 -26.08 -10.85 19.30
C TYR A 415 -25.63 -10.07 18.07
N TRP A 416 -26.56 -9.57 17.26
CA TRP A 416 -26.23 -8.61 16.20
C TRP A 416 -27.26 -7.50 16.11
N ASP A 417 -26.83 -6.35 15.62
CA ASP A 417 -27.71 -5.21 15.42
C ASP A 417 -28.46 -5.35 14.08
N THR A 418 -29.78 -5.51 14.11
CA THR A 418 -30.61 -5.67 12.91
C THR A 418 -30.82 -4.39 12.12
N ASP A 419 -30.62 -3.22 12.74
CA ASP A 419 -30.73 -1.91 12.08
C ASP A 419 -29.40 -1.50 11.46
N ALA A 420 -28.27 -1.76 12.14
CA ALA A 420 -26.93 -1.38 11.68
C ALA A 420 -26.30 -2.40 10.70
N THR A 421 -26.48 -3.71 10.90
CA THR A 421 -25.98 -4.73 9.96
C THR A 421 -26.81 -4.86 8.67
N GLY A 422 -27.95 -4.17 8.60
CA GLY A 422 -28.99 -4.36 7.57
C GLY A 422 -29.69 -5.74 7.60
N GLN A 423 -29.20 -6.72 8.38
CA GLN A 423 -29.60 -8.12 8.25
C GLN A 423 -30.72 -8.53 9.23
N PRO A 424 -31.89 -8.99 8.74
CA PRO A 424 -33.01 -9.42 9.59
C PRO A 424 -32.79 -10.82 10.21
N THR A 425 -31.72 -11.53 9.84
CA THR A 425 -31.43 -12.91 10.23
C THR A 425 -29.93 -13.17 10.36
N SER A 426 -29.59 -14.25 11.07
CA SER A 426 -28.27 -14.85 11.14
C SER A 426 -28.41 -16.36 11.15
N ALA A 427 -27.40 -17.10 10.69
CA ALA A 427 -27.30 -18.52 10.97
C ALA A 427 -26.98 -18.77 12.47
N GLY A 428 -27.21 -20.01 12.93
CA GLY A 428 -27.03 -20.40 14.34
C GLY A 428 -28.24 -20.09 15.23
N SER A 429 -28.00 -19.85 16.52
CA SER A 429 -29.02 -19.48 17.53
C SER A 429 -28.72 -18.14 18.21
N ALA A 430 -28.04 -17.24 17.49
CA ALA A 430 -27.83 -15.85 17.90
C ALA A 430 -29.16 -15.07 17.99
N THR A 431 -29.15 -13.92 18.69
CA THR A 431 -30.32 -13.05 18.88
C THR A 431 -30.09 -11.69 18.23
N GLY A 432 -30.88 -11.39 17.19
CA GLY A 432 -30.92 -10.05 16.60
C GLY A 432 -31.64 -9.07 17.52
N LEU A 433 -31.11 -7.87 17.66
CA LEU A 433 -31.61 -6.76 18.48
C LEU A 433 -31.53 -5.45 17.68
N THR A 434 -32.32 -4.44 18.05
CA THR A 434 -32.18 -3.08 17.47
C THR A 434 -31.01 -2.31 18.09
N THR A 435 -30.53 -1.24 17.43
CA THR A 435 -29.48 -0.37 18.01
C THR A 435 -29.87 0.18 19.37
N ALA A 436 -31.14 0.59 19.52
CA ALA A 436 -31.69 1.08 20.79
C ALA A 436 -31.80 -0.01 21.89
N GLU A 437 -31.62 -1.29 21.55
CA GLU A 437 -31.55 -2.40 22.49
C GLU A 437 -30.10 -2.84 22.78
N MET A 438 -29.16 -2.61 21.87
CA MET A 438 -27.72 -2.93 22.02
C MET A 438 -26.84 -1.79 22.51
N GLU A 439 -27.29 -0.53 22.51
CA GLU A 439 -26.53 0.60 23.05
C GLU A 439 -26.87 0.92 24.53
N GLY A 440 -25.92 1.56 25.22
CA GLY A 440 -26.17 2.18 26.53
C GLY A 440 -26.54 1.19 27.64
N GLU A 441 -27.35 1.66 28.59
CA GLU A 441 -27.90 0.85 29.69
C GLU A 441 -28.89 -0.22 29.20
N ALA A 442 -29.40 -0.14 27.96
CA ALA A 442 -30.29 -1.15 27.40
C ALA A 442 -29.55 -2.47 27.12
N ALA A 443 -28.30 -2.37 26.68
CA ALA A 443 -27.42 -3.50 26.40
C ALA A 443 -27.32 -4.48 27.60
N GLN A 444 -27.22 -3.96 28.84
CA GLN A 444 -27.14 -4.80 30.04
C GLN A 444 -28.41 -5.65 30.29
N VAL A 445 -29.56 -5.23 29.75
CA VAL A 445 -30.84 -5.92 29.91
C VAL A 445 -31.12 -6.88 28.75
N ASN A 446 -30.73 -6.52 27.52
CA ASN A 446 -31.05 -7.28 26.32
C ASN A 446 -29.95 -8.28 25.93
N MET A 447 -28.70 -7.98 26.27
CA MET A 447 -27.54 -8.86 26.05
C MET A 447 -27.24 -9.69 27.32
N ASP A 448 -28.29 -10.30 27.89
CA ASP A 448 -28.28 -10.97 29.21
C ASP A 448 -27.30 -12.16 29.35
N GLY A 449 -26.79 -12.66 28.23
CA GLY A 449 -25.72 -13.66 28.18
C GLY A 449 -24.31 -13.11 28.43
N PHE A 450 -24.10 -11.79 28.47
CA PHE A 450 -22.79 -11.15 28.68
C PHE A 450 -22.51 -10.88 30.17
N ASP A 451 -21.27 -11.12 30.61
CA ASP A 451 -20.82 -10.75 31.96
C ASP A 451 -20.42 -9.26 32.03
N PHE A 452 -21.40 -8.40 32.30
CA PHE A 452 -21.20 -6.96 32.51
C PHE A 452 -20.55 -6.60 33.88
N GLU A 453 -20.31 -7.55 34.78
CA GLU A 453 -19.57 -7.30 36.03
C GLU A 453 -18.06 -7.46 35.83
N ALA A 454 -17.62 -8.47 35.07
CA ALA A 454 -16.22 -8.87 34.95
C ALA A 454 -15.60 -8.72 33.56
N ILE A 455 -16.35 -8.86 32.46
CA ILE A 455 -15.79 -8.90 31.09
C ILE A 455 -16.21 -7.67 30.26
N TRP A 456 -17.48 -7.32 30.27
CA TRP A 456 -18.07 -6.28 29.43
C TRP A 456 -18.42 -5.02 30.21
N MET A 457 -18.42 -3.87 29.55
CA MET A 457 -18.95 -2.61 30.07
C MET A 457 -19.81 -1.92 29.04
N THR A 458 -20.89 -1.27 29.49
CA THR A 458 -21.73 -0.39 28.68
C THR A 458 -20.98 0.90 28.35
N THR A 459 -21.26 1.49 27.20
CA THR A 459 -20.77 2.83 26.81
C THR A 459 -21.96 3.74 26.49
N GLU A 460 -21.77 4.92 25.88
CA GLU A 460 -22.89 5.68 25.31
C GLU A 460 -23.38 5.09 23.97
N SER A 461 -22.62 4.16 23.39
CA SER A 461 -22.96 3.32 22.24
C SER A 461 -22.90 1.84 22.66
N TYR A 462 -22.43 0.93 21.79
CA TYR A 462 -22.33 -0.50 22.05
C TYR A 462 -21.39 -0.86 23.23
N PRO A 463 -21.52 -2.06 23.85
CA PRO A 463 -20.60 -2.54 24.87
C PRO A 463 -19.16 -2.70 24.37
N THR A 464 -18.22 -2.44 25.26
CA THR A 464 -16.80 -2.72 25.03
C THR A 464 -16.27 -3.69 26.08
N LEU A 465 -15.14 -4.32 25.75
CA LEU A 465 -14.41 -5.16 26.71
C LEU A 465 -13.76 -4.28 27.79
N ARG A 466 -13.85 -4.72 29.04
CA ARG A 466 -13.20 -4.08 30.18
C ARG A 466 -11.69 -4.24 30.10
N ASP A 467 -10.97 -3.32 30.74
CA ASP A 467 -9.58 -3.52 31.15
C ASP A 467 -9.50 -4.69 32.15
N LEU A 468 -9.00 -5.85 31.69
CA LEU A 468 -9.06 -7.09 32.45
C LEU A 468 -7.96 -7.18 33.54
N PRO A 469 -8.29 -7.65 34.76
CA PRO A 469 -7.38 -7.65 35.91
C PRO A 469 -6.25 -8.71 35.84
N ASN A 470 -6.10 -9.41 34.72
CA ASN A 470 -5.00 -10.33 34.42
C ASN A 470 -4.10 -9.85 33.27
N ARG A 471 -4.22 -8.59 32.83
CA ARG A 471 -3.05 -7.87 32.28
C ARG A 471 -1.88 -8.02 33.26
N PRO A 472 -0.62 -8.13 32.80
CA PRO A 472 0.52 -7.99 33.71
C PRO A 472 0.39 -6.65 34.43
N THR A 473 0.31 -6.68 35.76
CA THR A 473 0.18 -5.46 36.56
C THR A 473 1.39 -4.57 36.31
N GLN A 474 1.17 -3.33 35.87
CA GLN A 474 2.22 -2.30 35.71
C GLN A 474 3.07 -2.27 37.00
N GLY A 475 4.30 -2.79 36.91
CA GLY A 475 4.92 -3.43 38.08
C GLY A 475 6.26 -4.11 37.81
N GLU A 476 6.56 -4.43 36.54
CA GLU A 476 7.92 -4.31 36.00
C GLU A 476 7.97 -3.02 35.14
N GLN A 477 9.16 -2.44 34.96
CA GLN A 477 9.26 -1.09 34.39
C GLN A 477 8.92 -1.10 32.90
N SER A 478 7.76 -0.55 32.58
CA SER A 478 7.47 -0.01 31.25
C SER A 478 8.56 0.99 30.90
N VAL A 479 9.44 0.63 29.97
CA VAL A 479 10.30 1.61 29.31
C VAL A 479 9.41 2.73 28.77
N ALA A 480 9.78 3.98 28.97
CA ALA A 480 9.02 5.08 28.41
C ALA A 480 9.13 5.03 26.89
N SER A 481 8.02 5.23 26.19
CA SER A 481 7.98 5.21 24.73
C SER A 481 7.10 6.33 24.19
N ILE A 482 7.46 6.80 23.01
CA ILE A 482 6.63 7.64 22.16
C ILE A 482 6.75 7.09 20.74
N ILE A 483 5.64 7.13 20.01
CA ILE A 483 5.51 6.64 18.65
C ILE A 483 5.04 7.81 17.81
N ALA A 484 5.93 8.31 16.97
CA ALA A 484 5.58 9.18 15.86
C ALA A 484 4.87 8.34 14.76
N PRO A 485 3.94 8.94 14.00
CA PRO A 485 3.30 8.25 12.88
C PRO A 485 4.32 7.97 11.76
N PRO A 486 3.96 7.14 10.75
CA PRO A 486 4.80 6.94 9.57
C PRO A 486 5.14 8.23 8.82
N ASP A 487 6.23 8.20 8.05
CA ASP A 487 6.67 9.30 7.19
C ASP A 487 5.59 9.72 6.20
N ALA A 488 5.45 11.02 5.96
CA ALA A 488 4.29 11.61 5.29
C ALA A 488 4.63 12.85 4.46
N SER A 489 3.66 13.32 3.66
CA SER A 489 3.69 14.64 3.04
C SER A 489 3.04 15.71 3.95
N TYR A 490 3.37 16.98 3.74
CA TYR A 490 2.65 18.11 4.33
C TYR A 490 2.67 19.35 3.43
N THR A 491 1.56 20.09 3.39
CA THR A 491 1.49 21.39 2.72
C THR A 491 2.00 22.50 3.65
N PRO A 492 3.10 23.23 3.34
CA PRO A 492 3.66 24.21 4.29
C PRO A 492 2.74 25.40 4.64
N SER A 493 1.75 25.67 3.80
CA SER A 493 0.73 26.71 4.00
C SER A 493 -0.48 26.26 4.84
N ALA A 494 -0.58 24.98 5.21
CA ALA A 494 -1.66 24.40 5.99
C ALA A 494 -1.21 23.97 7.39
N PRO A 495 -2.10 23.90 8.39
CA PRO A 495 -1.80 23.24 9.66
C PRO A 495 -1.74 21.72 9.47
N TYR A 496 -0.75 21.07 10.05
CA TYR A 496 -0.51 19.63 9.93
C TYR A 496 -0.60 18.97 11.32
N THR A 497 -1.24 17.81 11.46
CA THR A 497 -1.47 17.17 12.77
C THR A 497 -0.74 15.84 12.88
N ILE A 498 0.18 15.76 13.84
CA ILE A 498 0.88 14.52 14.18
C ILE A 498 0.08 13.81 15.29
N GLY A 499 -0.46 12.63 14.99
CA GLY A 499 -0.99 11.72 16.00
C GLY A 499 0.13 10.86 16.57
N THR A 500 0.46 11.04 17.85
CA THR A 500 1.47 10.22 18.55
C THR A 500 0.81 9.31 19.58
N PHE A 501 1.17 8.03 19.61
CA PHE A 501 0.94 7.19 20.79
C PHE A 501 2.11 7.35 21.76
N HIS A 502 1.88 7.30 23.06
CA HIS A 502 2.95 7.31 24.05
C HIS A 502 2.60 6.52 25.31
N ASN A 503 3.65 6.17 26.06
CA ASN A 503 3.54 5.51 27.35
C ASN A 503 4.65 6.01 28.30
N ALA A 504 4.26 6.70 29.37
CA ALA A 504 5.13 7.22 30.43
C ALA A 504 5.01 6.44 31.76
N THR A 505 4.24 5.33 31.75
CA THR A 505 3.92 4.52 32.94
C THR A 505 5.16 4.21 33.77
N GLY A 506 5.11 4.49 35.07
CA GLY A 506 6.19 4.18 36.01
C GLY A 506 7.48 4.99 35.82
N THR A 507 7.56 5.83 34.79
CA THR A 507 8.71 6.68 34.47
C THR A 507 8.44 8.16 34.78
N ILE A 508 7.21 8.64 34.58
CA ILE A 508 6.77 10.00 34.91
C ILE A 508 5.49 9.97 35.76
N ASP A 509 5.38 10.85 36.75
CA ASP A 509 4.13 11.10 37.50
C ASP A 509 2.99 11.54 36.55
N SER A 510 1.79 10.99 36.72
CA SER A 510 0.68 11.13 35.75
C SER A 510 0.12 12.56 35.55
N ASN A 511 0.61 13.54 36.31
CA ASN A 511 0.25 14.96 36.19
C ASN A 511 1.39 15.82 35.62
N ASP A 512 2.52 15.18 35.29
CA ASP A 512 3.82 15.80 35.02
C ASP A 512 4.33 15.37 33.62
N VAL A 513 3.45 14.86 32.77
CA VAL A 513 3.75 14.34 31.41
C VAL A 513 3.44 15.40 30.35
N GLY A 514 4.38 15.60 29.43
CA GLY A 514 4.21 16.45 28.26
C GLY A 514 4.75 15.79 26.99
N ILE A 515 4.25 16.24 25.84
CA ILE A 515 4.79 15.94 24.52
C ILE A 515 5.22 17.23 23.85
N ARG A 516 6.37 17.21 23.18
CA ARG A 516 6.81 18.32 22.34
C ARG A 516 7.27 17.83 20.98
N LEU A 517 6.96 18.60 19.94
CA LEU A 517 7.44 18.38 18.59
C LEU A 517 8.63 19.30 18.35
N VAL A 518 9.79 18.74 18.02
CA VAL A 518 11.03 19.47 17.78
C VAL A 518 11.44 19.24 16.34
N ASN A 519 11.84 20.29 15.62
CA ASN A 519 12.49 20.10 14.33
C ASN A 519 13.87 19.47 14.57
N ALA A 520 14.15 18.34 13.95
CA ALA A 520 15.40 17.59 14.10
C ALA A 520 16.33 17.74 12.87
N THR A 521 15.89 18.48 11.86
CA THR A 521 16.61 18.65 10.59
C THR A 521 17.90 19.44 10.81
N ALA A 522 19.04 18.77 10.65
CA ALA A 522 20.39 19.36 10.69
C ALA A 522 20.61 20.35 11.85
N ASP A 523 20.54 19.84 13.09
CA ASP A 523 20.75 20.55 14.35
C ASP A 523 19.76 21.70 14.68
N ASN A 524 18.74 21.96 13.86
CA ASN A 524 17.75 23.01 14.14
C ASN A 524 16.69 22.59 15.17
N GLY A 525 17.14 22.28 16.40
CA GLY A 525 16.37 21.81 17.58
C GLY A 525 15.34 22.80 18.14
N THR A 526 14.68 23.56 17.28
CA THR A 526 13.57 24.46 17.60
C THR A 526 12.33 23.65 17.93
N VAL A 527 11.76 23.89 19.11
CA VAL A 527 10.46 23.31 19.49
C VAL A 527 9.36 24.00 18.68
N VAL A 528 8.66 23.21 17.87
CA VAL A 528 7.61 23.65 16.94
C VAL A 528 6.25 23.68 17.63
N VAL A 529 5.98 22.69 18.50
CA VAL A 529 4.74 22.59 19.31
C VAL A 529 5.06 22.04 20.69
N LEU A 530 4.35 22.54 21.71
CA LEU A 530 4.31 22.02 23.07
C LEU A 530 2.87 21.59 23.39
N ASN A 531 2.71 20.41 23.99
CA ASN A 531 1.44 19.89 24.47
C ASN A 531 1.63 19.39 25.91
N ASP A 532 1.15 20.16 26.88
CA ASP A 532 1.43 19.97 28.30
C ASP A 532 0.24 19.32 29.02
N ALA A 533 0.52 18.49 30.02
CA ALA A 533 -0.46 17.71 30.79
C ALA A 533 -1.25 16.71 29.92
N VAL A 534 -0.53 15.97 29.08
CA VAL A 534 -1.08 14.81 28.36
C VAL A 534 -1.36 13.65 29.34
N PRO A 535 -2.21 12.66 28.97
CA PRO A 535 -2.37 11.43 29.76
C PRO A 535 -1.04 10.71 30.01
N VAL A 536 -0.97 9.80 30.99
CA VAL A 536 0.25 9.01 31.22
C VAL A 536 0.54 7.99 30.12
N THR A 537 -0.51 7.53 29.43
CA THR A 537 -0.45 6.61 28.28
C THR A 537 -1.63 6.91 27.35
N GLY A 538 -1.46 6.77 26.04
CA GLY A 538 -2.54 6.85 25.06
C GLY A 538 -2.15 7.55 23.76
N ASN A 539 -3.16 7.95 22.97
CA ASN A 539 -2.99 8.73 21.74
C ASN A 539 -3.13 10.24 22.02
N VAL A 540 -2.27 11.05 21.40
CA VAL A 540 -2.28 12.51 21.48
C VAL A 540 -2.08 13.10 20.09
N ASN A 541 -3.07 13.85 19.61
CA ASN A 541 -2.97 14.63 18.38
C ASN A 541 -2.34 15.99 18.69
N THR A 542 -1.23 16.31 18.03
CA THR A 542 -0.48 17.55 18.22
C THR A 542 -0.36 18.30 16.88
N THR A 543 -1.07 19.43 16.77
CA THR A 543 -1.15 20.21 15.52
C THR A 543 -0.02 21.23 15.40
N ILE A 544 0.78 21.08 14.35
CA ILE A 544 1.77 22.04 13.87
C ILE A 544 1.03 23.18 13.13
N PRO A 545 1.21 24.45 13.53
CA PRO A 545 0.59 25.58 12.82
C PRO A 545 1.17 25.79 11.42
N ALA A 546 0.32 26.25 10.48
CA ALA A 546 0.74 26.65 9.13
C ALA A 546 1.95 27.60 9.13
N GLY A 547 2.91 27.37 8.24
CA GLY A 547 4.14 28.16 8.13
C GLY A 547 5.18 27.94 9.22
N SER A 548 4.97 27.00 10.15
CA SER A 548 5.97 26.68 11.20
C SER A 548 7.11 25.77 10.73
N LEU A 549 6.96 25.17 9.54
CA LEU A 549 7.92 24.29 8.87
C LEU A 549 8.12 24.74 7.42
N SER A 550 9.28 24.43 6.84
CA SER A 550 9.61 24.80 5.46
C SER A 550 10.58 23.79 4.83
N GLY A 551 10.22 23.24 3.68
CA GLY A 551 10.99 22.17 3.02
C GLY A 551 10.84 20.82 3.75
N ASN A 552 11.57 19.81 3.27
CA ASN A 552 11.58 18.49 3.90
C ASN A 552 12.22 18.59 5.28
N VAL A 553 11.57 18.04 6.30
CA VAL A 553 12.00 18.14 7.70
C VAL A 553 11.80 16.83 8.45
N THR A 554 12.75 16.48 9.30
CA THR A 554 12.54 15.46 10.33
C THR A 554 11.97 16.13 11.58
N ILE A 555 10.90 15.57 12.15
CA ILE A 555 10.29 16.02 13.41
C ILE A 555 10.54 14.96 14.48
N ALA A 556 11.23 15.34 15.56
CA ALA A 556 11.34 14.53 16.76
C ALA A 556 10.15 14.81 17.69
N ALA A 557 9.26 13.83 17.85
CA ALA A 557 8.28 13.77 18.92
C ALA A 557 8.98 13.33 20.22
N GLN A 558 8.90 14.16 21.26
CA GLN A 558 9.61 13.93 22.52
C GLN A 558 8.63 13.89 23.68
N LEU A 559 8.57 12.74 24.35
CA LEU A 559 7.90 12.54 25.63
C LEU A 559 8.82 13.04 26.74
N TYR A 560 8.33 13.98 27.54
CA TYR A 560 9.15 14.67 28.53
C TYR A 560 8.41 14.92 29.85
N ASN A 561 9.16 14.99 30.95
CA ASN A 561 8.63 15.37 32.25
C ASN A 561 8.57 16.91 32.36
N LEU A 562 7.40 17.46 32.65
CA LEU A 562 7.12 18.90 32.67
C LEU A 562 7.97 19.62 33.73
N SER A 563 8.03 19.11 34.96
CA SER A 563 8.73 19.75 36.09
C SER A 563 10.26 19.74 35.99
N SER A 564 10.87 18.77 35.30
CA SER A 564 12.33 18.62 35.15
C SER A 564 12.85 18.95 33.76
N GLN A 565 11.96 19.01 32.76
CA GLN A 565 12.26 19.14 31.32
C GLN A 565 13.12 18.01 30.73
N GLN A 566 13.28 16.90 31.45
CA GLN A 566 13.96 15.69 30.97
C GLN A 566 13.11 14.97 29.92
N VAL A 567 13.69 14.72 28.76
CA VAL A 567 13.13 13.78 27.76
C VAL A 567 13.35 12.36 28.26
N VAL A 568 12.32 11.53 28.21
CA VAL A 568 12.36 10.12 28.64
C VAL A 568 12.19 9.15 27.48
N ALA A 569 11.58 9.60 26.38
CA ALA A 569 11.55 8.92 25.10
C ALA A 569 11.51 9.96 23.97
N SER A 570 12.14 9.64 22.85
CA SER A 570 12.15 10.47 21.64
C SER A 570 11.95 9.55 20.44
N ASP A 571 11.22 10.03 19.44
CA ASP A 571 10.96 9.30 18.21
C ASP A 571 10.80 10.26 17.03
N THR A 572 11.02 9.80 15.81
CA THR A 572 11.13 10.68 14.62
C THR A 572 10.20 10.28 13.48
N VAL A 573 9.61 11.29 12.84
CA VAL A 573 8.90 11.18 11.56
C VAL A 573 9.47 12.18 10.55
N ASN A 574 9.66 11.76 9.31
CA ASN A 574 10.05 12.64 8.21
C ASN A 574 8.81 13.18 7.49
N LEU A 575 8.74 14.50 7.35
CA LEU A 575 7.70 15.21 6.63
C LEU A 575 8.29 15.81 5.35
N THR A 576 7.86 15.28 4.21
CA THR A 576 8.20 15.81 2.88
C THR A 576 7.31 17.02 2.59
N ALA A 577 7.91 18.18 2.28
CA ALA A 577 7.12 19.34 1.91
C ALA A 577 6.53 19.13 0.51
N GLU A 578 5.22 19.27 0.39
CA GLU A 578 4.53 19.25 -0.89
C GLU A 578 4.99 20.45 -1.72
N THR A 579 5.73 20.17 -2.78
CA THR A 579 6.05 21.17 -3.79
C THR A 579 4.76 21.54 -4.49
N SER A 580 4.29 22.78 -4.30
CA SER A 580 3.25 23.34 -5.14
C SER A 580 3.73 23.30 -6.59
N VAL A 581 3.18 22.40 -7.39
CA VAL A 581 3.46 22.34 -8.82
C VAL A 581 2.90 23.63 -9.41
N GLU A 582 3.79 24.49 -9.91
CA GLU A 582 3.40 25.70 -10.62
C GLU A 582 2.77 25.26 -11.95
N GLN A 583 1.44 25.16 -11.97
CA GLN A 583 0.69 24.81 -13.18
C GLN A 583 1.06 25.80 -14.30
N PRO A 584 1.32 25.33 -15.52
CA PRO A 584 1.67 26.21 -16.63
C PRO A 584 0.52 27.21 -16.85
N GLY A 585 0.86 28.49 -16.93
CA GLY A 585 -0.12 29.54 -17.21
C GLY A 585 -0.84 29.33 -18.55
N PRO A 586 -2.06 29.85 -18.71
CA PRO A 586 -2.88 29.57 -19.88
C PRO A 586 -2.19 30.00 -21.18
N SER A 587 -2.28 29.15 -22.19
CA SER A 587 -1.59 29.33 -23.47
C SER A 587 -2.42 28.80 -24.64
N VAL A 588 -2.09 29.23 -25.86
CA VAL A 588 -2.62 28.70 -27.11
C VAL A 588 -1.55 28.81 -28.19
N THR A 589 -1.61 27.95 -29.20
CA THR A 589 -0.78 28.00 -30.41
C THR A 589 -1.63 27.59 -31.60
N PHE A 590 -1.63 28.41 -32.65
CA PHE A 590 -2.51 28.26 -33.82
C PHE A 590 -1.75 28.64 -35.10
N ASP A 591 -1.18 27.65 -35.76
CA ASP A 591 -0.31 27.81 -36.93
C ASP A 591 -1.10 28.00 -38.26
N ASP A 592 -0.44 28.66 -39.22
CA ASP A 592 -0.91 28.85 -40.60
C ASP A 592 -1.28 27.52 -41.27
N GLN A 593 -2.48 27.41 -41.84
CA GLN A 593 -3.01 26.17 -42.40
C GLN A 593 -3.75 26.35 -43.73
N THR A 594 -3.86 25.27 -44.50
CA THR A 594 -4.62 25.22 -45.75
C THR A 594 -5.77 24.24 -45.61
N VAL A 595 -6.97 24.65 -46.02
CA VAL A 595 -8.20 23.85 -45.97
C VAL A 595 -8.83 23.72 -47.36
N GLU A 596 -9.61 22.67 -47.57
CA GLU A 596 -10.42 22.52 -48.78
C GLU A 596 -11.49 23.62 -48.87
N ASN A 597 -11.82 24.05 -50.10
CA ASN A 597 -12.86 25.05 -50.34
C ASN A 597 -14.24 24.56 -49.88
N GLY A 598 -14.77 25.18 -48.82
CA GLY A 598 -15.99 24.75 -48.15
C GLY A 598 -15.77 23.97 -46.84
N SER A 599 -14.53 23.86 -46.34
CA SER A 599 -14.26 23.27 -45.03
C SER A 599 -14.97 24.01 -43.89
N SER A 600 -15.64 23.27 -43.00
CA SER A 600 -16.30 23.80 -41.79
C SER A 600 -15.50 23.58 -40.51
N THR A 601 -14.20 23.24 -40.61
CA THR A 601 -13.34 22.96 -39.44
C THR A 601 -11.94 23.52 -39.60
N VAL A 602 -11.34 23.95 -38.48
CA VAL A 602 -9.92 24.32 -38.35
C VAL A 602 -9.29 23.55 -37.18
N THR A 603 -7.97 23.42 -37.19
CA THR A 603 -7.21 22.76 -36.10
C THR A 603 -6.40 23.79 -35.33
N VAL A 604 -6.43 23.75 -34.00
CA VAL A 604 -5.57 24.52 -33.11
C VAL A 604 -4.54 23.57 -32.51
N ASP A 605 -3.26 23.87 -32.72
CA ASP A 605 -2.15 22.95 -32.48
C ASP A 605 -2.01 22.57 -31.02
N SER A 606 -2.14 23.54 -30.10
CA SER A 606 -2.32 23.26 -28.68
C SER A 606 -3.01 24.41 -27.92
N ALA A 607 -3.62 24.08 -26.77
CA ALA A 607 -4.05 25.04 -25.77
C ALA A 607 -3.84 24.49 -24.36
N THR A 608 -3.49 25.36 -23.41
CA THR A 608 -3.39 25.04 -21.98
C THR A 608 -4.46 25.79 -21.20
N LEU A 609 -5.32 25.03 -20.51
CA LEU A 609 -6.47 25.51 -19.75
C LEU A 609 -6.31 25.04 -18.29
N PRO A 610 -5.71 25.85 -17.38
CA PRO A 610 -5.40 25.41 -16.01
C PRO A 610 -6.58 24.88 -15.19
N ASP A 611 -7.79 25.37 -15.46
CA ASP A 611 -9.02 25.00 -14.78
C ASP A 611 -10.06 24.38 -15.75
N GLY A 612 -9.64 23.98 -16.96
CA GLY A 612 -10.51 23.47 -18.04
C GLY A 612 -11.25 24.57 -18.82
N GLY A 613 -12.10 24.19 -19.79
CA GLY A 613 -12.94 25.11 -20.55
C GLY A 613 -12.98 24.83 -22.06
N PHE A 614 -12.81 25.86 -22.89
CA PHE A 614 -13.02 25.80 -24.35
C PHE A 614 -11.94 26.57 -25.12
N VAL A 615 -11.81 26.31 -26.43
CA VAL A 615 -11.14 27.21 -27.38
C VAL A 615 -12.15 27.78 -28.36
N ALA A 616 -12.30 29.11 -28.34
CA ALA A 616 -13.11 29.85 -29.29
C ALA A 616 -12.26 30.36 -30.46
N ILE A 617 -12.82 30.36 -31.67
CA ILE A 617 -12.22 30.93 -32.87
C ILE A 617 -12.95 32.23 -33.21
N HIS A 618 -12.19 33.31 -33.37
CA HIS A 618 -12.70 34.63 -33.71
C HIS A 618 -12.26 35.10 -35.10
N SER A 619 -13.16 35.83 -35.75
CA SER A 619 -12.87 36.62 -36.94
C SER A 619 -12.12 37.91 -36.59
N THR A 620 -11.28 38.40 -37.52
CA THR A 620 -10.45 39.60 -37.31
C THR A 620 -11.12 40.89 -37.83
N PRO A 621 -10.89 42.05 -37.18
CA PRO A 621 -10.05 42.29 -36.01
C PRO A 621 -10.81 42.14 -34.68
N VAL A 622 -10.30 41.30 -33.78
CA VAL A 622 -10.73 41.27 -32.38
C VAL A 622 -10.28 42.56 -31.69
N VAL A 623 -11.20 43.29 -31.09
CA VAL A 623 -10.90 44.49 -30.29
C VAL A 623 -11.19 44.17 -28.81
N PRO A 624 -10.27 44.44 -27.85
CA PRO A 624 -10.42 44.05 -26.44
C PRO A 624 -11.54 44.74 -25.63
N ASP A 625 -12.54 45.34 -26.27
CA ASP A 625 -13.76 45.81 -25.61
C ASP A 625 -14.80 44.68 -25.68
N TYR A 626 -15.36 44.26 -24.54
CA TYR A 626 -16.10 42.99 -24.42
C TYR A 626 -17.28 42.87 -25.41
N GLY A 627 -17.90 44.00 -25.78
CA GLY A 627 -18.99 44.04 -26.76
C GLY A 627 -18.58 43.80 -28.21
N THR A 628 -17.28 43.75 -28.55
CA THR A 628 -16.77 43.43 -29.90
C THR A 628 -16.12 42.05 -30.01
N ALA A 629 -15.85 41.37 -28.88
CA ALA A 629 -15.36 39.99 -28.88
C ALA A 629 -16.49 38.97 -29.03
N VAL A 630 -17.68 39.24 -28.47
CA VAL A 630 -18.87 38.37 -28.56
C VAL A 630 -19.34 38.23 -30.02
N ASP A 631 -19.50 39.36 -30.73
CA ASP A 631 -19.96 39.38 -32.13
C ASP A 631 -18.93 38.83 -33.14
N SER A 632 -17.71 38.47 -32.71
CA SER A 632 -16.64 37.99 -33.59
C SER A 632 -16.36 36.49 -33.52
N VAL A 633 -16.95 35.76 -32.56
CA VAL A 633 -16.88 34.28 -32.49
C VAL A 633 -17.49 33.68 -33.76
N VAL A 634 -16.79 32.72 -34.37
CA VAL A 634 -17.19 32.00 -35.59
C VAL A 634 -17.03 30.48 -35.48
N GLY A 635 -16.76 29.97 -34.28
CA GLY A 635 -16.60 28.54 -33.98
C GLY A 635 -16.04 28.29 -32.58
N VAL A 636 -16.31 27.12 -32.01
CA VAL A 636 -15.88 26.72 -30.66
C VAL A 636 -15.55 25.22 -30.61
N SER A 637 -14.60 24.82 -29.77
CA SER A 637 -14.31 23.41 -29.46
C SER A 637 -15.43 22.75 -28.64
N GLU A 638 -15.37 21.42 -28.50
CA GLU A 638 -16.00 20.74 -27.35
C GLU A 638 -15.29 21.14 -26.04
N TYR A 639 -15.83 20.75 -24.87
CA TYR A 639 -15.19 21.00 -23.59
C TYR A 639 -13.83 20.28 -23.50
N LEU A 640 -12.84 20.98 -22.93
CA LEU A 640 -11.48 20.50 -22.70
C LEU A 640 -11.22 20.44 -21.20
N GLU A 641 -10.78 19.28 -20.75
CA GLU A 641 -10.31 19.04 -19.39
C GLU A 641 -9.12 19.94 -19.01
N ASN A 642 -8.90 20.07 -17.70
CA ASN A 642 -7.79 20.86 -17.18
C ASN A 642 -6.41 20.29 -17.61
N GLY A 643 -5.50 21.17 -18.00
CA GLY A 643 -4.17 20.82 -18.51
C GLY A 643 -3.94 21.31 -19.95
N THR A 644 -3.08 20.62 -20.71
CA THR A 644 -2.75 20.94 -22.10
C THR A 644 -3.39 19.93 -23.05
N SER A 645 -4.15 20.41 -24.03
CA SER A 645 -4.70 19.62 -25.15
C SER A 645 -3.98 19.98 -26.45
N GLU A 646 -3.79 18.99 -27.34
CA GLU A 646 -3.14 19.15 -28.65
C GLU A 646 -4.08 18.76 -29.79
N ASN A 647 -3.88 19.31 -31.00
CA ASN A 647 -4.65 19.00 -32.22
C ASN A 647 -6.17 19.24 -32.06
N ILE A 648 -6.54 20.31 -31.36
CA ILE A 648 -7.92 20.64 -31.00
C ILE A 648 -8.69 21.01 -32.27
N THR A 649 -9.67 20.19 -32.64
CA THR A 649 -10.55 20.48 -33.80
C THR A 649 -11.66 21.43 -33.38
N VAL A 650 -11.79 22.55 -34.07
CA VAL A 650 -12.89 23.51 -33.87
C VAL A 650 -13.82 23.48 -35.09
N THR A 651 -15.12 23.34 -34.84
CA THR A 651 -16.15 23.50 -35.88
C THR A 651 -16.51 24.98 -36.03
N LEU A 652 -16.60 25.44 -37.28
CA LEU A 652 -16.98 26.81 -37.62
C LEU A 652 -18.48 26.91 -37.97
N ASP A 653 -19.09 28.05 -37.64
CA ASP A 653 -20.51 28.33 -37.90
C ASP A 653 -20.82 28.46 -39.41
N GLU A 654 -19.87 28.95 -40.19
CA GLU A 654 -19.93 29.10 -41.65
C GLU A 654 -18.62 28.58 -42.29
N PRO A 655 -18.66 27.90 -43.45
CA PRO A 655 -17.50 27.25 -44.04
C PRO A 655 -16.52 28.23 -44.72
N VAL A 656 -15.22 27.91 -44.63
CA VAL A 656 -14.15 28.71 -45.22
C VAL A 656 -14.16 28.57 -46.75
N THR A 657 -14.46 29.67 -47.44
CA THR A 657 -14.57 29.76 -48.91
C THR A 657 -13.68 30.86 -49.51
N GLU A 658 -13.09 31.72 -48.67
CA GLU A 658 -12.08 32.71 -49.01
C GLU A 658 -10.94 32.61 -47.97
N SER A 659 -9.70 32.95 -48.35
CA SER A 659 -8.55 32.89 -47.41
C SER A 659 -8.60 34.06 -46.43
N GLN A 660 -8.48 33.78 -45.12
CA GLN A 660 -8.75 34.72 -44.04
C GLN A 660 -7.84 34.52 -42.81
N THR A 661 -7.74 35.53 -41.95
CA THR A 661 -7.02 35.43 -40.66
C THR A 661 -8.02 35.22 -39.53
N LEU A 662 -7.84 34.15 -38.77
CA LEU A 662 -8.63 33.79 -37.59
C LEU A 662 -7.76 33.86 -36.32
N VAL A 663 -8.39 33.98 -35.15
CA VAL A 663 -7.73 34.06 -33.84
C VAL A 663 -8.28 32.97 -32.93
N ALA A 664 -7.42 32.15 -32.34
CA ALA A 664 -7.79 31.21 -31.29
C ALA A 664 -7.65 31.86 -29.91
N MET A 665 -8.64 31.67 -29.04
CA MET A 665 -8.72 32.23 -27.70
C MET A 665 -9.21 31.16 -26.72
N PRO A 666 -8.46 30.80 -25.66
CA PRO A 666 -8.96 29.91 -24.61
C PRO A 666 -9.95 30.63 -23.69
N HIS A 667 -11.07 29.98 -23.39
CA HIS A 667 -12.10 30.44 -22.46
C HIS A 667 -12.21 29.46 -21.28
N LEU A 668 -12.44 30.02 -20.08
CA LEU A 668 -12.67 29.27 -18.86
C LEU A 668 -14.16 28.88 -18.78
N ASP A 669 -14.50 27.64 -18.40
CA ASP A 669 -15.86 27.38 -17.88
C ASP A 669 -15.97 28.04 -16.50
N THR A 670 -16.74 29.13 -16.44
CA THR A 670 -16.89 29.94 -15.22
C THR A 670 -17.98 29.44 -14.28
N ASN A 671 -18.77 28.46 -14.72
CA ASN A 671 -20.04 28.12 -14.07
C ASN A 671 -20.21 26.61 -13.82
N GLY A 672 -19.38 25.76 -14.44
CA GLY A 672 -19.31 24.31 -14.22
C GLY A 672 -20.45 23.56 -14.89
N ASN A 673 -20.81 23.94 -16.12
CA ASN A 673 -21.91 23.33 -16.89
C ASN A 673 -21.45 22.66 -18.19
N GLU A 674 -20.15 22.66 -18.50
CA GLU A 674 -19.56 22.08 -19.72
C GLU A 674 -20.20 22.63 -21.02
N THR A 675 -20.85 23.79 -20.95
CA THR A 675 -21.64 24.40 -22.05
C THR A 675 -21.22 25.85 -22.26
N TYR A 676 -20.59 26.15 -23.41
CA TYR A 676 -20.05 27.47 -23.72
C TYR A 676 -21.12 28.58 -23.77
N ASP A 677 -21.22 29.37 -22.70
CA ASP A 677 -22.22 30.43 -22.51
C ASP A 677 -21.67 31.85 -22.77
N PHE A 678 -20.45 32.03 -23.30
CA PHE A 678 -19.87 33.37 -23.54
C PHE A 678 -20.74 34.25 -24.45
N VAL A 679 -21.28 33.69 -25.55
CA VAL A 679 -22.10 34.44 -26.50
C VAL A 679 -23.52 34.66 -25.97
N THR A 680 -24.14 33.64 -25.37
CA THR A 680 -25.50 33.69 -24.80
C THR A 680 -25.60 34.62 -23.59
N SER A 681 -24.55 34.69 -22.77
CA SER A 681 -24.42 35.55 -21.60
C SER A 681 -23.93 36.98 -21.92
N ASN A 682 -23.60 37.28 -23.18
CA ASN A 682 -22.98 38.54 -23.61
C ASN A 682 -21.68 38.82 -22.82
N GLY A 683 -20.80 37.82 -22.73
CA GLY A 683 -19.48 37.90 -22.08
C GLY A 683 -19.51 38.04 -20.56
N SER A 684 -20.57 37.54 -19.90
CA SER A 684 -20.69 37.57 -18.43
C SER A 684 -20.55 36.19 -17.76
N ALA A 685 -20.75 35.12 -18.52
CA ALA A 685 -20.18 33.81 -18.29
C ALA A 685 -19.04 33.57 -19.30
N ASP A 686 -18.22 32.59 -18.96
CA ASP A 686 -17.19 31.91 -19.75
C ASP A 686 -16.24 32.86 -20.47
N GLY A 687 -15.67 33.78 -19.70
CA GLY A 687 -14.70 34.75 -20.17
C GLY A 687 -13.37 34.10 -20.63
N PRO A 688 -12.60 34.81 -21.47
CA PRO A 688 -11.30 34.33 -21.91
C PRO A 688 -10.30 34.25 -20.76
N TYR A 689 -9.38 33.29 -20.85
CA TYR A 689 -8.23 33.22 -19.96
C TYR A 689 -7.35 34.47 -20.13
N ILE A 690 -6.97 35.10 -19.02
CA ILE A 690 -6.20 36.35 -18.98
C ILE A 690 -4.77 36.08 -18.50
N ALA A 691 -3.78 36.41 -19.32
CA ALA A 691 -2.36 36.35 -18.97
C ALA A 691 -1.73 37.75 -19.06
N GLY A 692 -0.96 38.16 -18.03
CA GLY A 692 -0.33 39.48 -17.98
C GLY A 692 -1.29 40.70 -17.90
N GLY A 693 -2.60 40.47 -17.93
CA GLY A 693 -3.64 41.50 -17.99
C GLY A 693 -4.34 41.63 -19.35
N GLU A 694 -3.98 40.81 -20.34
CA GLU A 694 -4.60 40.74 -21.66
C GLU A 694 -5.11 39.30 -21.93
N ALA A 695 -6.00 39.12 -22.90
CA ALA A 695 -6.55 37.80 -23.23
C ALA A 695 -5.48 36.91 -23.93
N VAL A 696 -5.44 35.63 -23.59
CA VAL A 696 -4.58 34.64 -24.24
C VAL A 696 -5.08 34.37 -25.65
N THR A 697 -4.23 34.54 -26.66
CA THR A 697 -4.63 34.69 -28.06
C THR A 697 -3.48 34.34 -28.99
N ASP A 698 -3.73 33.55 -30.04
CA ASP A 698 -2.82 33.36 -31.18
C ASP A 698 -3.58 33.34 -32.51
N SER A 699 -2.93 33.57 -33.65
CA SER A 699 -3.63 33.86 -34.92
C SER A 699 -3.00 33.25 -36.17
N ALA A 700 -3.78 32.40 -36.84
CA ALA A 700 -3.42 31.74 -38.09
C ALA A 700 -3.97 32.44 -39.34
N SER A 701 -3.21 32.38 -40.44
CA SER A 701 -3.74 32.53 -41.79
C SER A 701 -4.32 31.20 -42.27
N VAL A 702 -5.66 31.13 -42.37
CA VAL A 702 -6.37 29.99 -42.95
C VAL A 702 -6.55 30.23 -44.44
N THR A 703 -5.89 29.41 -45.25
CA THR A 703 -5.85 29.50 -46.72
C THR A 703 -6.76 28.46 -47.35
N VAL A 704 -7.33 28.77 -48.52
CA VAL A 704 -8.25 27.89 -49.25
C VAL A 704 -7.56 27.32 -50.48
N ASP A 705 -7.51 25.99 -50.61
CA ASP A 705 -7.09 25.34 -51.85
C ASP A 705 -8.16 25.50 -52.94
N ALA A 706 -7.72 25.82 -54.16
CA ALA A 706 -8.56 26.15 -55.30
C ALA A 706 -8.86 24.95 -56.23
N GLY A 707 -8.02 23.90 -56.20
CA GLY A 707 -8.14 22.72 -57.07
C GLY A 707 -7.78 22.95 -58.56
N SER A 708 -7.54 21.86 -59.30
CA SER A 708 -7.25 21.91 -60.74
C SER A 708 -8.51 22.25 -61.57
N PRO A 709 -8.44 23.15 -62.57
CA PRO A 709 -9.57 23.61 -63.37
C PRO A 709 -10.04 22.67 -64.49
N LEU A 710 -9.57 21.41 -64.57
CA LEU A 710 -9.92 20.45 -65.63
C LEU A 710 -11.02 19.46 -65.18
N ASP A 711 -12.06 19.32 -66.00
CA ASP A 711 -13.20 18.40 -65.80
C ASP A 711 -13.23 17.29 -66.87
N GLY A 712 -13.92 16.19 -66.57
CA GLY A 712 -14.08 15.04 -67.44
C GLY A 712 -12.76 14.33 -67.76
N ALA A 713 -12.68 13.73 -68.96
CA ALA A 713 -11.54 12.91 -69.36
C ALA A 713 -10.23 13.70 -69.55
N ALA A 714 -10.23 15.04 -69.44
CA ALA A 714 -9.00 15.83 -69.39
C ALA A 714 -8.33 15.75 -68.00
N GLY A 715 -9.10 15.81 -66.91
CA GLY A 715 -8.58 15.76 -65.55
C GLY A 715 -7.95 14.41 -65.17
N GLU A 716 -8.38 13.30 -65.77
CA GLU A 716 -7.74 11.99 -65.57
C GLU A 716 -6.32 11.88 -66.16
N PHE A 717 -5.89 12.87 -66.96
CA PHE A 717 -4.55 12.93 -67.55
C PHE A 717 -3.72 14.15 -67.09
N ASP A 718 -4.25 15.01 -66.22
CA ASP A 718 -3.48 16.04 -65.50
C ASP A 718 -2.79 15.37 -64.29
N ASN A 719 -1.56 14.87 -64.49
CA ASN A 719 -0.89 14.02 -63.49
C ASN A 719 -0.01 14.81 -62.50
N ASP A 720 0.32 16.07 -62.80
CA ASP A 720 1.00 16.97 -61.86
C ASP A 720 0.07 18.04 -61.24
N GLY A 721 -1.17 18.15 -61.72
CA GLY A 721 -2.23 18.97 -61.13
C GLY A 721 -2.17 20.44 -61.53
N ASP A 722 -1.43 20.79 -62.60
CA ASP A 722 -1.17 22.19 -62.98
C ASP A 722 -2.34 22.88 -63.70
N GLY A 723 -3.39 22.11 -64.06
CA GLY A 723 -4.57 22.61 -64.75
C GLY A 723 -4.44 22.67 -66.28
N THR A 724 -3.38 22.09 -66.83
CA THR A 724 -3.16 21.94 -68.28
C THR A 724 -3.00 20.46 -68.66
N VAL A 725 -2.63 20.19 -69.91
CA VAL A 725 -2.28 18.84 -70.37
C VAL A 725 -0.96 18.95 -71.10
N SER A 726 0.07 18.24 -70.64
CA SER A 726 1.38 18.28 -71.29
C SER A 726 1.42 17.44 -72.57
N ALA A 727 2.49 17.63 -73.37
CA ALA A 727 2.75 16.81 -74.55
C ALA A 727 3.02 15.32 -74.22
N SER A 728 3.37 15.03 -72.97
CA SER A 728 3.52 13.67 -72.43
C SER A 728 2.15 13.03 -72.24
N GLU A 729 1.24 13.74 -71.57
CA GLU A 729 -0.06 13.22 -71.14
C GLU A 729 -1.04 13.11 -72.30
N LEU A 730 -1.01 14.05 -73.26
CA LEU A 730 -1.67 13.84 -74.55
C LEU A 730 -1.11 12.59 -75.27
N GLY A 731 0.19 12.32 -75.14
CA GLY A 731 0.81 11.11 -75.66
C GLY A 731 0.21 9.84 -75.05
N ASP A 732 -0.03 9.85 -73.74
CA ASP A 732 -0.60 8.71 -73.03
C ASP A 732 -2.12 8.57 -73.19
N ALA A 733 -2.86 9.66 -73.33
CA ALA A 733 -4.26 9.62 -73.79
C ALA A 733 -4.39 9.04 -75.21
N VAL A 734 -3.48 9.40 -76.12
CA VAL A 734 -3.39 8.79 -77.47
C VAL A 734 -3.02 7.29 -77.37
N ASN A 735 -2.14 6.89 -76.45
CA ASN A 735 -1.82 5.48 -76.19
C ASN A 735 -3.03 4.71 -75.62
N ALA A 736 -3.83 5.34 -74.75
CA ALA A 736 -5.05 4.76 -74.17
C ALA A 736 -6.14 4.57 -75.24
N PHE A 737 -6.36 5.58 -76.09
CA PHE A 737 -7.24 5.47 -77.26
C PHE A 737 -6.78 4.37 -78.22
N GLY A 738 -5.47 4.29 -78.51
CA GLY A 738 -4.88 3.24 -79.35
C GLY A 738 -5.06 1.82 -78.81
N GLN A 739 -5.27 1.66 -77.50
CA GLN A 739 -5.59 0.39 -76.84
C GLN A 739 -7.10 0.14 -76.70
N GLY A 740 -7.95 1.13 -77.01
CA GLY A 740 -9.41 1.06 -76.87
C GLY A 740 -9.93 1.36 -75.45
N ASN A 741 -9.08 1.91 -74.58
CA ASN A 741 -9.44 2.29 -73.21
C ASN A 741 -10.05 3.70 -73.10
N LEU A 742 -9.95 4.49 -74.17
CA LEU A 742 -10.50 5.85 -74.30
C LEU A 742 -11.30 5.94 -75.60
N SER A 743 -12.41 6.69 -75.63
CA SER A 743 -13.20 6.89 -76.85
C SER A 743 -12.69 8.06 -77.71
N ALA A 744 -13.24 8.17 -78.92
CA ALA A 744 -12.91 9.27 -79.83
C ALA A 744 -13.52 10.63 -79.42
N ALA A 745 -14.44 10.65 -78.44
CA ALA A 745 -14.97 11.87 -77.86
C ALA A 745 -14.06 12.38 -76.74
N GLU A 746 -13.76 11.50 -75.78
CA GLU A 746 -12.87 11.78 -74.64
C GLU A 746 -11.45 12.15 -75.11
N LEU A 747 -10.87 11.45 -76.09
CA LEU A 747 -9.61 11.87 -76.71
C LEU A 747 -9.73 13.27 -77.36
N GLY A 748 -10.90 13.62 -77.89
CA GLY A 748 -11.17 14.95 -78.43
C GLY A 748 -11.19 16.04 -77.35
N GLU A 749 -11.59 15.72 -76.13
CA GLU A 749 -11.55 16.62 -74.97
C GLU A 749 -10.10 16.85 -74.52
N VAL A 750 -9.31 15.78 -74.34
CA VAL A 750 -7.86 15.90 -74.01
C VAL A 750 -7.09 16.68 -75.11
N VAL A 751 -7.38 16.42 -76.38
CA VAL A 751 -6.78 17.16 -77.51
C VAL A 751 -7.20 18.63 -77.52
N ASN A 752 -8.42 18.98 -77.09
CA ASN A 752 -8.86 20.37 -76.99
C ASN A 752 -8.25 21.08 -75.77
N ALA A 753 -7.95 20.38 -74.67
CA ALA A 753 -7.22 20.92 -73.53
C ALA A 753 -5.76 21.24 -73.91
N PHE A 754 -5.03 20.26 -74.45
CA PHE A 754 -3.69 20.47 -75.04
C PHE A 754 -3.67 21.52 -76.17
N GLY A 755 -4.79 21.71 -76.86
CA GLY A 755 -4.95 22.74 -77.90
C GLY A 755 -5.18 24.16 -77.38
N GLN A 756 -5.28 24.35 -76.06
CA GLN A 756 -5.53 25.64 -75.40
C GLN A 756 -4.41 26.05 -74.41
N SER A 757 -3.56 25.10 -74.01
CA SER A 757 -2.24 25.33 -73.37
C SER A 757 -1.17 25.79 -74.37
#